data_AF-A0A7X6W2N6-F1
#
_entry.id   AF-A0A7X6W2N6-F1
#
_cell.length_a   1.000
_cell.length_b   1.000
_cell.length_c   1.000
_cell.angle_alpha   90.00
_cell.angle_beta   90.00
_cell.angle_gamma   90.00
#
_symmetry.space_group_name_H-M   'P 1'
#
loop_
_entity.id
_entity.type
_entity.pdbx_description
1 polymer ?
#
loop_
_entity_poly.entity_id
_entity_poly.type
_entity_poly.pdbx_seq_one_letter_code
_entity_poly.pdbx_strand_id
1 'polypeptide(L)'
;MRAFESDITGKVLAGITRPGATRVGERGTTLLEVLVVSLVLLVGILTVIRVFPTGFDVVERGAYVTMANRYAKTLLDDLCSRPEALPDGVLPAVYLSTEYQGTRWWINDDQVQTSDLEPRPPGTGDGGLRAWANSLVQFRRIHQETTRVPRAAYRDTDGSLLARYALRFAPIEFYNSETPGYYDLMTVYSLRPYVKVDRDILERYAGRDGYYAIDPDEEDEQHAGAPRQIYFSRVSYRRTFKIDFAVRPVNVNPNDYNPDDVEYVTDRIVWVDADSDVAEDAAGVVNLGDGVSTVLVPESEVVLRRLRDARAEPGSGDPLWYRLINATVGLLEFGPGTAGLPVGINYSVMDWQILHDDVDVPMEPDPGQTAPAEEQLAWVKLSFPFIERNPIGAPEDDRPGMQEAIILQNIDPNSPNYGEVIDPNNDNNGADDYPTWTFDDPQRATDNSLAGRLGLRVAKFNQLGVRRVRVFYRTRDGFAAMVVKPYARYTPVPAAARVPSYNRYRSSGHRLYFAVADVGKTVAVDYSYQDGEDGPVRRITGEMHTIGVTRQTLDSNVGPRDYGFIDLNVPGGGNSIRSIDSVRGQSVEVRVTWPKRGVTNRMHTILQTAWGGGLPEFWDEGQEGRMLVQSVSAVVTKPRDL
;
A
#
# COMPACT_ATOMS: atom_id res chain seq x y z
N MET A 1 -8.99 -8.99 -41.24
CA MET A 1 -9.47 -7.73 -41.85
C MET A 1 -9.18 -7.62 -43.35
N ARG A 2 -8.00 -7.98 -43.87
CA ARG A 2 -7.72 -7.95 -45.33
C ARG A 2 -8.48 -8.95 -46.23
N ALA A 3 -9.13 -9.96 -45.66
CA ALA A 3 -9.91 -10.94 -46.43
C ALA A 3 -11.36 -10.51 -46.70
N PHE A 4 -11.87 -9.49 -45.99
CA PHE A 4 -13.26 -9.03 -46.14
C PHE A 4 -13.40 -7.93 -47.20
N GLU A 5 -12.30 -7.28 -47.60
CA GLU A 5 -12.30 -6.25 -48.67
C GLU A 5 -12.31 -6.85 -50.08
N SER A 6 -11.89 -8.11 -50.28
CA SER A 6 -11.75 -8.69 -51.63
C SER A 6 -13.05 -9.24 -52.26
N ASP A 7 -14.09 -9.54 -51.48
CA ASP A 7 -15.33 -10.12 -52.01
C ASP A 7 -16.37 -9.04 -52.39
N ILE A 8 -16.16 -7.78 -51.95
CA ILE A 8 -17.04 -6.65 -52.31
C ILE A 8 -16.61 -6.01 -53.63
N THR A 9 -15.33 -6.04 -53.99
CA THR A 9 -14.84 -5.45 -55.25
C THR A 9 -15.04 -6.36 -56.47
N GLY A 10 -15.13 -7.67 -56.27
CA GLY A 10 -15.22 -8.65 -57.38
C GLY A 10 -16.61 -8.86 -57.99
N LYS A 11 -17.69 -8.56 -57.24
CA LYS A 11 -19.08 -8.82 -57.70
C LYS A 11 -19.80 -7.61 -58.31
N VAL A 12 -19.21 -6.42 -58.24
CA VAL A 12 -19.84 -5.18 -58.74
C VAL A 12 -19.53 -4.92 -60.22
N LEU A 13 -18.57 -5.62 -60.83
CA LEU A 13 -18.09 -5.32 -62.20
C LEU A 13 -18.50 -6.31 -63.31
N ALA A 14 -19.21 -7.41 -62.99
CA ALA A 14 -19.36 -8.53 -63.94
C ALA A 14 -20.78 -8.79 -64.48
N GLY A 15 -21.74 -7.88 -64.33
CA GLY A 15 -23.04 -8.11 -64.93
C GLY A 15 -23.86 -6.86 -65.07
N ILE A 16 -23.89 -6.28 -66.27
CA ILE A 16 -25.07 -5.73 -66.96
C ILE A 16 -24.60 -5.32 -68.37
N THR A 17 -24.72 -6.24 -69.32
CA THR A 17 -24.83 -5.92 -70.75
C THR A 17 -26.02 -6.68 -71.31
N ARG A 18 -27.22 -6.13 -71.09
CA ARG A 18 -28.43 -6.48 -71.86
C ARG A 18 -28.83 -5.28 -72.71
N PRO A 19 -28.84 -5.41 -74.05
CA PRO A 19 -29.35 -4.36 -74.92
C PRO A 19 -30.87 -4.49 -75.02
N GLY A 20 -31.58 -3.39 -74.78
CA GLY A 20 -33.01 -3.28 -75.09
C GLY A 20 -33.95 -3.24 -73.89
N ALA A 21 -33.83 -2.23 -73.04
CA ALA A 21 -34.92 -1.78 -72.18
C ALA A 21 -35.01 -0.26 -72.26
N THR A 22 -36.22 0.22 -72.57
CA THR A 22 -36.62 1.62 -72.63
C THR A 22 -36.03 2.44 -71.49
N ARG A 23 -35.36 3.56 -71.81
CA ARG A 23 -34.89 4.58 -70.84
C ARG A 23 -36.08 5.12 -70.04
N VAL A 24 -36.40 4.47 -68.93
CA VAL A 24 -37.12 5.10 -67.83
C VAL A 24 -36.13 6.07 -67.22
N GLY A 25 -36.36 7.37 -67.40
CA GLY A 25 -35.47 8.41 -66.90
C GLY A 25 -35.17 8.19 -65.42
N GLU A 26 -33.90 7.97 -65.09
CA GLU A 26 -33.40 7.97 -63.72
C GLU A 26 -33.72 9.34 -63.14
N ARG A 27 -34.79 9.40 -62.34
CA ARG A 27 -35.12 10.58 -61.55
C ARG A 27 -34.00 10.73 -60.54
N GLY A 28 -33.08 11.66 -60.81
CA GLY A 28 -32.00 11.99 -59.87
C GLY A 28 -32.59 12.27 -58.50
N THR A 29 -32.08 11.58 -57.49
CA THR A 29 -32.36 11.84 -56.07
C THR A 29 -32.25 13.33 -55.84
N THR A 30 -33.38 13.96 -55.53
CA THR A 30 -33.42 15.41 -55.36
C THR A 30 -32.65 15.75 -54.09
N LEU A 31 -31.93 16.88 -54.07
CA LEU A 31 -31.20 17.37 -52.89
C LEU A 31 -32.12 17.46 -51.65
N LEU A 32 -33.40 17.77 -51.87
CA LEU A 32 -34.43 17.80 -50.85
C LEU A 32 -34.64 16.44 -50.19
N GLU A 33 -34.67 15.36 -50.97
CA GLU A 33 -34.87 13.99 -50.49
C GLU A 33 -33.72 13.55 -49.59
N VAL A 34 -32.48 13.84 -50.00
CA VAL A 34 -31.28 13.59 -49.19
C VAL A 34 -31.36 14.38 -47.88
N LEU A 35 -31.76 15.65 -47.93
CA LEU A 35 -31.85 16.52 -46.75
C LEU A 35 -32.94 16.05 -45.76
N VAL A 36 -34.09 15.60 -46.26
CA VAL A 36 -35.17 15.05 -45.41
C VAL A 36 -34.72 13.74 -44.77
N VAL A 37 -34.05 12.85 -45.51
CA VAL A 37 -33.50 11.60 -44.94
C VAL A 37 -32.44 11.89 -43.88
N SER A 38 -31.55 12.86 -44.11
CA SER A 38 -30.59 13.30 -43.09
C SER A 38 -31.26 13.88 -41.85
N LEU A 39 -32.33 14.67 -42.01
CA LEU A 39 -33.08 15.22 -40.87
C LEU A 39 -33.76 14.13 -40.05
N VAL A 40 -34.44 13.17 -40.70
CA VAL A 40 -35.10 12.05 -40.01
C VAL A 40 -34.09 11.18 -39.28
N LEU A 41 -32.94 10.91 -39.90
CA LEU A 41 -31.84 10.19 -39.24
C LEU A 41 -31.32 10.93 -38.00
N LEU A 42 -31.10 12.25 -38.12
CA LEU A 42 -30.60 13.07 -37.01
C LEU A 42 -31.60 13.13 -35.85
N VAL A 43 -32.90 13.27 -36.14
CA VAL A 43 -33.97 13.19 -35.13
C VAL A 43 -33.98 11.80 -34.49
N GLY A 44 -33.88 10.73 -35.26
CA GLY A 44 -33.84 9.35 -34.75
C GLY A 44 -32.66 9.12 -33.80
N ILE A 45 -31.46 9.56 -34.16
CA ILE A 45 -30.26 9.47 -33.30
C ILE A 45 -30.46 10.27 -32.01
N LEU A 46 -30.97 11.50 -32.10
CA LEU A 46 -31.29 12.33 -30.92
C LEU A 46 -32.35 11.69 -30.01
N THR A 47 -33.35 11.02 -30.59
CA THR A 47 -34.36 10.28 -29.82
C THR A 47 -33.71 9.12 -29.07
N VAL A 48 -32.85 8.31 -29.70
CA VAL A 48 -32.13 7.22 -29.02
C VAL A 48 -31.26 7.75 -27.88
N ILE A 49 -30.52 8.85 -28.11
CA ILE A 49 -29.68 9.48 -27.07
C ILE A 49 -30.54 9.95 -25.88
N ARG A 50 -31.73 10.50 -26.13
CA ARG A 50 -32.65 10.93 -25.07
C ARG A 50 -33.38 9.80 -24.36
N VAL A 51 -33.66 8.70 -25.03
CA VAL A 51 -34.38 7.56 -24.44
C VAL A 51 -33.44 6.71 -23.59
N PHE A 52 -32.15 6.67 -23.93
CA PHE A 52 -31.16 5.83 -23.22
C PHE A 52 -29.97 6.61 -22.65
N PRO A 53 -30.16 7.73 -21.91
CA PRO A 53 -29.04 8.43 -21.28
C PRO A 53 -28.28 7.50 -20.33
N THR A 54 -29.01 6.66 -19.59
CA THR A 54 -28.45 5.65 -18.68
C THR A 54 -27.65 4.56 -19.41
N GLY A 55 -27.96 4.27 -20.68
CA GLY A 55 -27.23 3.27 -21.46
C GLY A 55 -25.80 3.69 -21.75
N PHE A 56 -25.58 4.98 -22.03
CA PHE A 56 -24.24 5.52 -22.24
C PHE A 56 -23.41 5.53 -20.96
N ASP A 57 -24.02 5.87 -19.81
CA ASP A 57 -23.35 5.83 -18.51
C ASP A 57 -22.90 4.40 -18.14
N VAL A 58 -23.69 3.38 -18.47
CA VAL A 58 -23.33 1.97 -18.26
C VAL A 58 -22.13 1.56 -19.10
N VAL A 59 -22.06 2.00 -20.37
CA VAL A 59 -20.91 1.73 -21.25
C VAL A 59 -19.65 2.42 -20.73
N GLU A 60 -19.75 3.68 -20.32
CA GLU A 60 -18.62 4.42 -19.74
C GLU A 60 -18.13 3.72 -18.46
N ARG A 61 -19.05 3.36 -17.55
CA ARG A 61 -18.74 2.63 -16.32
C ARG A 61 -18.08 1.28 -16.60
N GLY A 62 -18.55 0.54 -17.60
CA GLY A 62 -17.94 -0.73 -18.02
C GLY A 62 -16.49 -0.55 -18.48
N ALA A 63 -16.21 0.54 -19.22
CA ALA A 63 -14.85 0.89 -19.63
C ALA A 63 -13.97 1.21 -18.41
N TYR A 64 -14.44 2.03 -17.46
CA TYR A 64 -13.71 2.35 -16.23
C TYR A 64 -13.41 1.12 -15.39
N VAL A 65 -14.40 0.25 -15.21
CA VAL A 65 -14.25 -1.01 -14.46
C VAL A 65 -13.20 -1.91 -15.11
N THR A 66 -13.22 -2.03 -16.43
CA THR A 66 -12.24 -2.81 -17.18
C THR A 66 -10.82 -2.24 -17.04
N MET A 67 -10.67 -0.92 -17.08
CA MET A 67 -9.38 -0.25 -16.91
C MET A 67 -8.83 -0.38 -15.49
N ALA A 68 -9.68 -0.17 -14.48
CA ALA A 68 -9.36 -0.39 -13.08
C ALA A 68 -8.84 -1.81 -12.82
N ASN A 69 -9.53 -2.83 -13.32
CA ASN A 69 -9.08 -4.23 -13.18
C ASN A 69 -7.77 -4.49 -13.91
N ARG A 70 -7.55 -3.86 -15.08
CA ARG A 70 -6.27 -3.97 -15.79
C ARG A 70 -5.14 -3.38 -14.94
N TYR A 71 -5.34 -2.21 -14.35
CA TYR A 71 -4.35 -1.60 -13.47
C TYR A 71 -4.10 -2.42 -12.22
N ALA A 72 -5.16 -2.91 -11.55
CA ALA A 72 -5.02 -3.77 -10.40
C ALA A 72 -4.21 -5.04 -10.73
N LYS A 73 -4.44 -5.61 -11.92
CA LYS A 73 -3.64 -6.72 -12.42
C LYS A 73 -2.18 -6.32 -12.69
N THR A 74 -1.92 -5.19 -13.35
CA THR A 74 -0.55 -4.70 -13.58
C THR A 74 0.19 -4.46 -12.26
N LEU A 75 -0.48 -3.83 -11.28
CA LEU A 75 0.09 -3.60 -9.95
C LEU A 75 0.35 -4.93 -9.23
N LEU A 76 -0.56 -5.88 -9.33
CA LEU A 76 -0.37 -7.22 -8.78
C LEU A 76 0.81 -7.94 -9.44
N ASP A 77 0.91 -7.92 -10.77
CA ASP A 77 2.00 -8.53 -11.54
C ASP A 77 3.35 -7.89 -11.15
N ASP A 78 3.38 -6.57 -10.97
CA ASP A 78 4.55 -5.84 -10.47
C ASP A 78 4.95 -6.29 -9.05
N LEU A 79 3.97 -6.41 -8.14
CA LEU A 79 4.18 -6.92 -6.78
C LEU A 79 4.71 -8.36 -6.79
N CYS A 80 4.15 -9.22 -7.65
CA CYS A 80 4.58 -10.61 -7.83
C CYS A 80 5.99 -10.73 -8.42
N SER A 81 6.40 -9.78 -9.27
CA SER A 81 7.72 -9.81 -9.93
C SER A 81 8.89 -9.55 -8.97
N ARG A 82 8.62 -8.97 -7.80
CA ARG A 82 9.60 -8.57 -6.78
C ARG A 82 9.16 -9.04 -5.39
N PRO A 83 9.05 -10.37 -5.15
CA PRO A 83 8.51 -10.91 -3.92
C PRO A 83 9.36 -10.56 -2.68
N GLU A 84 10.68 -10.42 -2.85
CA GLU A 84 11.60 -9.97 -1.80
C GLU A 84 11.32 -8.54 -1.33
N ALA A 85 10.75 -7.70 -2.20
CA ALA A 85 10.41 -6.32 -1.90
C ALA A 85 8.97 -6.15 -1.39
N LEU A 86 8.24 -7.24 -1.16
CA LEU A 86 6.90 -7.16 -0.58
C LEU A 86 6.99 -6.75 0.89
N PRO A 87 6.08 -5.86 1.35
CA PRO A 87 5.94 -5.60 2.77
C PRO A 87 5.56 -6.87 3.50
N ASP A 88 5.94 -7.06 4.76
CA ASP A 88 5.51 -8.23 5.52
C ASP A 88 4.00 -8.27 5.69
N GLY A 89 3.35 -7.11 5.84
CA GLY A 89 1.89 -7.01 5.85
C GLY A 89 1.41 -5.64 5.41
N VAL A 90 0.15 -5.58 4.96
CA VAL A 90 -0.57 -4.32 4.74
C VAL A 90 -1.76 -4.30 5.67
N LEU A 91 -1.70 -3.41 6.65
CA LEU A 91 -2.57 -3.40 7.81
C LEU A 91 -3.54 -2.23 7.74
N PRO A 92 -4.79 -2.38 8.18
CA PRO A 92 -5.68 -1.23 8.37
C PRO A 92 -5.12 -0.30 9.45
N ALA A 93 -5.07 1.00 9.18
CA ALA A 93 -4.71 1.99 10.17
C ALA A 93 -5.94 2.85 10.52
N VAL A 94 -6.21 3.01 11.81
CA VAL A 94 -7.30 3.85 12.32
C VAL A 94 -6.72 5.02 13.08
N TYR A 95 -7.24 6.23 12.83
CA TYR A 95 -6.86 7.43 13.57
C TYR A 95 -7.66 7.50 14.86
N LEU A 96 -7.00 7.20 15.97
CA LEU A 96 -7.47 7.59 17.28
C LEU A 96 -6.86 8.94 17.61
N SER A 97 -7.69 9.99 17.71
CA SER A 97 -7.25 11.24 18.33
C SER A 97 -7.89 11.34 19.72
N THR A 98 -7.05 11.49 20.74
CA THR A 98 -7.52 11.83 22.09
C THR A 98 -7.44 13.33 22.27
N GLU A 99 -8.59 13.98 22.42
CA GLU A 99 -8.72 15.45 22.56
C GLU A 99 -8.14 16.02 23.86
N TYR A 100 -7.89 15.18 24.88
CA TYR A 100 -7.37 15.64 26.16
C TYR A 100 -5.86 15.36 26.29
N GLN A 101 -5.06 16.44 26.34
CA GLN A 101 -3.64 16.50 26.79
C GLN A 101 -2.50 16.19 25.80
N GLY A 102 -2.64 16.58 24.53
CA GLY A 102 -1.59 16.40 23.54
C GLY A 102 -1.91 15.15 22.72
N THR A 103 -2.23 15.39 21.46
CA THR A 103 -2.90 14.43 20.58
C THR A 103 -2.06 13.17 20.47
N ARG A 104 -2.51 12.08 21.11
CA ARG A 104 -1.87 10.77 21.02
C ARG A 104 -2.43 9.95 19.87
N TRP A 105 -1.71 9.91 18.74
CA TRP A 105 -2.11 9.15 17.55
C TRP A 105 -1.72 7.68 17.70
N TRP A 106 -2.69 6.79 17.92
CA TRP A 106 -2.45 5.35 17.94
C TRP A 106 -3.09 4.71 16.72
N ILE A 107 -2.31 3.89 16.02
CA ILE A 107 -2.82 2.90 15.08
C ILE A 107 -3.15 1.66 15.91
N ASN A 108 -4.41 1.54 16.33
CA ASN A 108 -4.83 0.40 17.16
C ASN A 108 -5.40 -0.71 16.28
N ASP A 109 -4.50 -1.59 15.82
CA ASP A 109 -4.81 -2.67 14.88
C ASP A 109 -5.76 -3.73 15.46
N ASP A 110 -5.84 -3.86 16.79
CA ASP A 110 -6.66 -4.85 17.50
C ASP A 110 -8.15 -4.45 17.62
N GLN A 111 -8.50 -3.19 17.35
CA GLN A 111 -9.89 -2.69 17.43
C GLN A 111 -10.55 -2.54 16.07
N VAL A 112 -9.85 -2.85 14.96
CA VAL A 112 -10.42 -2.74 13.62
C VAL A 112 -11.49 -3.81 13.43
N GLN A 113 -12.75 -3.38 13.34
CA GLN A 113 -13.89 -4.26 13.11
C GLN A 113 -14.03 -4.63 11.63
N THR A 114 -14.84 -5.65 11.34
CA THR A 114 -15.25 -6.03 9.96
C THR A 114 -15.82 -4.82 9.22
N SER A 115 -16.64 -4.03 9.91
CA SER A 115 -17.22 -2.79 9.38
C SER A 115 -16.19 -1.68 9.15
N ASP A 116 -15.01 -1.77 9.79
CA ASP A 116 -13.86 -0.90 9.51
C ASP A 116 -13.01 -1.45 8.36
N LEU A 117 -13.37 -2.55 7.70
CA LEU A 117 -12.80 -2.92 6.39
C LEU A 117 -13.70 -2.51 5.23
N GLU A 118 -14.98 -2.30 5.54
CA GLU A 118 -15.93 -1.75 4.61
C GLU A 118 -15.77 -0.23 4.55
N PRO A 119 -15.84 0.37 3.37
CA PRO A 119 -15.88 1.82 3.28
C PRO A 119 -17.09 2.37 4.04
N ARG A 120 -16.87 3.14 5.11
CA ARG A 120 -17.99 3.82 5.77
C ARG A 120 -18.41 5.01 4.92
N PRO A 121 -19.72 5.32 4.84
CA PRO A 121 -20.13 6.63 4.38
C PRO A 121 -19.45 7.67 5.29
N PRO A 122 -18.97 8.80 4.73
CA PRO A 122 -18.37 9.86 5.55
C PRO A 122 -19.37 10.22 6.64
N GLY A 123 -18.98 9.95 7.90
CA GLY A 123 -19.85 10.20 9.04
C GLY A 123 -20.26 11.67 9.04
N THR A 124 -21.52 11.96 9.31
CA THR A 124 -22.06 13.32 9.38
C THR A 124 -21.52 14.14 10.58
N GLY A 125 -20.58 13.58 11.37
CA GLY A 125 -19.98 14.24 12.53
C GLY A 125 -18.63 14.88 12.19
N ASP A 126 -18.58 16.19 12.36
CA ASP A 126 -17.42 17.11 12.34
C ASP A 126 -16.44 16.95 11.17
N GLY A 127 -16.53 17.89 10.22
CA GLY A 127 -15.81 17.94 8.94
C GLY A 127 -14.28 18.09 8.99
N GLY A 128 -13.59 17.38 9.87
CA GLY A 128 -12.13 17.27 9.90
C GLY A 128 -11.60 16.04 9.14
N LEU A 129 -10.27 15.85 9.18
CA LEU A 129 -9.54 14.68 8.65
C LEU A 129 -10.20 13.33 8.99
N ARG A 130 -10.90 13.23 10.12
CA ARG A 130 -11.65 12.04 10.55
C ARG A 130 -12.78 11.65 9.58
N ALA A 131 -13.54 12.60 9.06
CA ALA A 131 -14.63 12.31 8.13
C ALA A 131 -14.11 11.73 6.80
N TRP A 132 -12.90 12.14 6.40
CA TRP A 132 -12.20 11.62 5.22
C TRP A 132 -11.56 10.26 5.48
N ALA A 133 -10.82 10.12 6.59
CA ALA A 133 -10.19 8.86 7.00
C ALA A 133 -11.18 7.70 7.19
N ASN A 134 -12.42 8.03 7.55
CA ASN A 134 -13.52 7.08 7.70
C ASN A 134 -14.19 6.73 6.36
N SER A 135 -13.97 7.50 5.30
CA SER A 135 -14.45 7.14 3.96
C SER A 135 -13.51 6.12 3.31
N LEU A 136 -13.98 5.42 2.27
CA LEU A 136 -13.28 4.59 1.24
C LEU A 136 -11.76 4.47 1.21
N VAL A 137 -11.06 5.51 1.59
CA VAL A 137 -9.62 5.66 1.66
C VAL A 137 -9.19 5.50 3.12
N GLN A 138 -9.31 4.29 3.63
CA GLN A 138 -8.72 4.02 4.92
C GLN A 138 -7.22 3.98 4.77
N PHE A 139 -6.56 4.70 5.67
CA PHE A 139 -5.13 4.61 5.80
C PHE A 139 -4.73 3.16 5.99
N ARG A 140 -3.58 2.83 5.39
CA ARG A 140 -3.00 1.50 5.53
C ARG A 140 -1.58 1.65 5.99
N ARG A 141 -1.25 0.90 7.02
CA ARG A 141 0.12 0.77 7.48
C ARG A 141 0.80 -0.32 6.68
N ILE A 142 1.83 0.07 5.96
CA ILE A 142 2.79 -0.82 5.32
C ILE A 142 3.78 -1.22 6.40
N HIS A 143 3.88 -2.52 6.66
CA HIS A 143 4.82 -3.07 7.63
C HIS A 143 5.95 -3.77 6.90
N GLN A 144 7.19 -3.38 7.17
CA GLN A 144 8.43 -3.98 6.66
C GLN A 144 8.50 -4.06 5.14
N GLU A 145 8.21 -2.96 4.41
CA GLU A 145 8.61 -2.89 3.00
C GLU A 145 10.12 -3.11 2.94
N THR A 146 10.51 -4.24 2.36
CA THR A 146 11.89 -4.67 2.33
C THR A 146 12.53 -4.13 1.08
N THR A 147 13.70 -3.53 1.21
CA THR A 147 14.50 -3.10 0.07
C THR A 147 15.96 -3.13 0.42
N ARG A 148 16.82 -3.10 -0.61
CA ARG A 148 18.24 -2.81 -0.42
C ARG A 148 18.45 -1.34 -0.75
N VAL A 149 19.00 -0.59 0.20
CA VAL A 149 19.35 0.82 -0.03
C VAL A 149 20.22 0.91 -1.27
N PRO A 150 19.85 1.72 -2.29
CA PRO A 150 20.64 1.85 -3.50
C PRO A 150 22.07 2.30 -3.22
N ARG A 151 22.94 2.18 -4.22
CA ARG A 151 24.28 2.76 -4.12
C ARG A 151 24.15 4.28 -3.98
N ALA A 152 24.95 4.86 -3.10
CA ALA A 152 25.03 6.31 -2.98
C ALA A 152 25.56 6.91 -4.29
N ALA A 153 24.76 7.78 -4.90
CA ALA A 153 25.01 8.39 -6.20
C ALA A 153 24.70 9.89 -6.23
N TYR A 154 23.87 10.36 -5.30
CA TYR A 154 23.52 11.77 -5.18
C TYR A 154 24.57 12.49 -4.34
N ARG A 155 24.98 13.68 -4.74
CA ARG A 155 25.94 14.48 -3.96
C ARG A 155 25.15 15.56 -3.19
N ASP A 156 25.24 15.55 -1.86
CA ASP A 156 24.65 16.60 -1.04
C ASP A 156 25.48 17.90 -1.12
N THR A 157 24.94 18.97 -0.56
CA THR A 157 25.56 20.30 -0.45
C THR A 157 26.94 20.28 0.20
N ASP A 158 27.20 19.35 1.11
CA ASP A 158 28.50 19.13 1.76
C ASP A 158 29.48 18.25 0.95
N GLY A 159 29.04 17.76 -0.22
CA GLY A 159 29.80 16.86 -1.08
C GLY A 159 29.72 15.38 -0.70
N SER A 160 28.98 15.01 0.34
CA SER A 160 28.75 13.61 0.72
C SER A 160 27.91 12.89 -0.33
N LEU A 161 28.16 11.60 -0.52
CA LEU A 161 27.34 10.78 -1.40
C LEU A 161 26.18 10.16 -0.61
N LEU A 162 24.96 10.45 -1.03
CA LEU A 162 23.72 9.95 -0.46
C LEU A 162 23.05 8.96 -1.41
N ALA A 163 22.30 8.04 -0.82
CA ALA A 163 21.40 7.16 -1.56
C ALA A 163 19.97 7.70 -1.44
N ARG A 164 19.16 7.48 -2.45
CA ARG A 164 17.73 7.84 -2.42
C ARG A 164 16.90 6.62 -2.83
N TYR A 165 15.71 6.51 -2.25
CA TYR A 165 14.79 5.40 -2.48
C TYR A 165 13.36 5.93 -2.53
N ALA A 166 12.60 5.54 -3.55
CA ALA A 166 11.19 5.88 -3.64
C ALA A 166 10.39 4.70 -3.09
N LEU A 167 9.58 4.95 -2.06
CA LEU A 167 8.67 3.97 -1.47
C LEU A 167 7.73 3.40 -2.53
N ARG A 168 7.31 2.16 -2.38
CA ARG A 168 6.41 1.52 -3.35
C ARG A 168 5.01 2.10 -3.33
N PHE A 169 4.56 2.55 -2.16
CA PHE A 169 3.24 3.14 -1.98
C PHE A 169 3.39 4.58 -1.50
N ALA A 170 2.67 5.48 -2.15
CA ALA A 170 2.62 6.90 -1.83
C ALA A 170 1.29 7.48 -2.35
N PRO A 171 0.81 8.61 -1.81
CA PRO A 171 1.43 9.45 -0.78
C PRO A 171 1.47 8.78 0.58
N ILE A 172 2.47 9.14 1.38
CA ILE A 172 2.58 8.68 2.77
C ILE A 172 2.19 9.79 3.73
N GLU A 173 1.61 9.40 4.85
CA GLU A 173 1.50 10.31 5.96
C GLU A 173 2.87 10.42 6.65
N PHE A 174 3.26 11.65 6.91
CA PHE A 174 4.45 11.93 7.70
C PHE A 174 4.20 13.13 8.59
N TYR A 175 4.37 12.92 9.89
CA TYR A 175 4.35 13.99 10.87
C TYR A 175 5.73 14.08 11.52
N ASN A 176 6.45 15.15 11.23
CA ASN A 176 7.73 15.42 11.87
C ASN A 176 7.46 16.18 13.17
N SER A 177 7.36 15.47 14.29
CA SER A 177 7.39 16.14 15.60
C SER A 177 8.78 16.01 16.19
N GLU A 178 9.35 17.12 16.64
CA GLU A 178 10.62 17.16 17.37
C GLU A 178 10.52 16.50 18.76
N THR A 179 9.32 16.07 19.19
CA THR A 179 9.09 15.47 20.50
C THR A 179 9.42 13.97 20.48
N PRO A 180 10.47 13.52 21.19
CA PRO A 180 10.81 12.09 21.25
C PRO A 180 9.66 11.28 21.85
N GLY A 181 9.23 10.23 21.15
CA GLY A 181 8.11 9.38 21.55
C GLY A 181 6.76 9.72 20.88
N TYR A 182 6.68 10.82 20.13
CA TYR A 182 5.54 11.13 19.26
C TYR A 182 5.77 10.49 17.86
N TYR A 183 5.29 9.24 17.76
CA TYR A 183 4.93 8.41 16.58
C TYR A 183 5.99 7.78 15.66
N ASP A 184 5.89 6.44 15.61
CA ASP A 184 6.32 5.55 14.54
C ASP A 184 5.43 5.65 13.29
N LEU A 185 5.13 6.85 12.78
CA LEU A 185 4.39 6.96 11.50
C LEU A 185 5.24 6.45 10.34
N MET A 186 6.53 6.72 10.39
CA MET A 186 7.52 6.12 9.51
C MET A 186 8.72 5.66 10.33
N THR A 187 9.10 4.39 10.17
CA THR A 187 10.32 3.84 10.77
C THR A 187 11.09 3.02 9.76
N VAL A 188 12.42 3.15 9.79
CA VAL A 188 13.30 2.33 8.95
C VAL A 188 14.20 1.52 9.86
N TYR A 189 14.26 0.21 9.62
CA TYR A 189 15.13 -0.71 10.34
C TYR A 189 16.14 -1.31 9.38
N SER A 190 17.35 -1.58 9.87
CA SER A 190 18.26 -2.50 9.20
C SER A 190 17.75 -3.92 9.40
N LEU A 191 17.62 -4.66 8.31
CA LEU A 191 17.29 -6.08 8.34
C LEU A 191 18.52 -6.96 8.59
N ARG A 192 19.68 -6.36 8.84
CA ARG A 192 20.85 -7.09 9.29
C ARG A 192 20.75 -7.25 10.81
N PRO A 193 20.46 -8.46 11.33
CA PRO A 193 20.42 -8.67 12.76
C PRO A 193 21.79 -8.40 13.36
N TYR A 194 21.79 -7.89 14.59
CA TYR A 194 23.02 -7.77 15.35
C TYR A 194 23.53 -9.17 15.70
N VAL A 195 24.84 -9.29 15.86
CA VAL A 195 25.49 -10.55 16.22
C VAL A 195 25.56 -10.65 17.74
N LYS A 196 24.97 -11.71 18.29
CA LYS A 196 25.11 -12.06 19.70
C LYS A 196 26.54 -12.50 19.97
N VAL A 197 27.15 -11.97 21.02
CA VAL A 197 28.48 -12.35 21.51
C VAL A 197 28.44 -12.49 23.04
N ASP A 198 29.43 -13.16 23.60
CA ASP A 198 29.61 -13.19 25.05
C ASP A 198 29.92 -11.79 25.58
N ARG A 199 29.51 -11.52 26.83
CA ARG A 199 29.72 -10.23 27.49
C ARG A 199 31.19 -9.81 27.51
N ASP A 200 32.09 -10.71 27.88
CA ASP A 200 33.54 -10.48 27.90
C ASP A 200 34.12 -10.18 26.51
N ILE A 201 33.46 -10.65 25.45
CA ILE A 201 33.84 -10.41 24.06
C ILE A 201 33.29 -9.06 23.60
N LEU A 202 32.09 -8.67 24.04
CA LEU A 202 31.45 -7.39 23.68
C LEU A 202 32.34 -6.19 24.05
N GLU A 203 33.01 -6.23 25.20
CA GLU A 203 33.95 -5.20 25.63
C GLU A 203 35.14 -5.04 24.66
N ARG A 204 35.63 -6.14 24.09
CA ARG A 204 36.70 -6.12 23.08
C ARG A 204 36.23 -5.53 21.75
N TYR A 205 34.91 -5.47 21.53
CA TYR A 205 34.27 -4.84 20.37
C TYR A 205 33.76 -3.43 20.65
N ALA A 206 34.18 -2.78 21.75
CA ALA A 206 33.90 -1.36 21.97
C ALA A 206 34.31 -0.52 20.73
N GLY A 207 33.42 0.37 20.30
CA GLY A 207 33.56 1.17 19.08
C GLY A 207 33.13 0.47 17.78
N ARG A 208 32.81 -0.83 17.80
CA ARG A 208 32.23 -1.55 16.65
C ARG A 208 30.73 -1.70 16.80
N ASP A 209 29.99 -1.15 15.86
CA ASP A 209 28.55 -1.33 15.81
C ASP A 209 28.17 -2.71 15.24
N GLY A 210 27.01 -3.24 15.62
CA GLY A 210 26.50 -4.54 15.11
C GLY A 210 26.63 -5.73 16.07
N TYR A 211 27.04 -5.52 17.33
CA TYR A 211 27.18 -6.57 18.34
C TYR A 211 26.35 -6.26 19.59
N TYR A 212 25.80 -7.31 20.20
CA TYR A 212 25.13 -7.25 21.49
C TYR A 212 25.48 -8.49 22.33
N ALA A 213 25.32 -8.40 23.64
CA ALA A 213 25.39 -9.53 24.56
C ALA A 213 24.11 -9.58 25.38
N ILE A 214 23.77 -10.77 25.86
CA ILE A 214 22.77 -10.94 26.93
C ILE A 214 23.55 -11.40 28.15
N ASP A 215 23.18 -10.88 29.32
CA ASP A 215 23.78 -11.36 30.56
C ASP A 215 23.69 -12.89 30.61
N PRO A 216 24.81 -13.63 30.75
CA PRO A 216 24.75 -15.07 30.84
C PRO A 216 23.81 -15.44 31.99
N ASP A 217 23.08 -16.54 31.81
CA ASP A 217 22.27 -17.10 32.88
C ASP A 217 23.19 -17.31 34.09
N GLU A 218 23.10 -16.44 35.09
CA GLU A 218 23.59 -16.80 36.42
C GLU A 218 22.69 -17.96 36.85
N GLU A 219 23.20 -19.18 36.65
CA GLU A 219 22.62 -20.43 37.14
C GLU A 219 22.51 -20.45 38.68
N ASP A 220 22.94 -19.40 39.36
CA ASP A 220 22.64 -19.22 40.77
C ASP A 220 21.12 -19.12 40.95
N GLU A 221 20.55 -20.18 41.54
CA GLU A 221 19.15 -20.26 41.97
C GLU A 221 18.69 -19.03 42.78
N GLN A 222 19.64 -18.28 43.36
CA GLN A 222 19.39 -17.00 44.05
C GLN A 222 18.98 -15.85 43.14
N HIS A 223 19.34 -15.86 41.84
CA HIS A 223 19.04 -14.79 40.88
C HIS A 223 18.04 -15.22 39.79
N ALA A 224 17.35 -16.36 39.95
CA ALA A 224 16.35 -16.90 39.01
C ALA A 224 15.12 -16.00 38.74
N GLY A 225 15.11 -14.75 39.22
CA GLY A 225 14.10 -13.73 38.94
C GLY A 225 14.66 -12.37 38.49
N ALA A 226 15.97 -12.22 38.33
CA ALA A 226 16.53 -10.96 37.83
C ALA A 226 16.11 -10.74 36.37
N PRO A 227 15.70 -9.52 35.97
CA PRO A 227 15.35 -9.24 34.58
C PRO A 227 16.60 -9.42 33.71
N ARG A 228 16.51 -10.27 32.68
CA ARG A 228 17.62 -10.41 31.72
C ARG A 228 17.90 -9.06 31.07
N GLN A 229 19.19 -8.72 31.05
CA GLN A 229 19.72 -7.49 30.49
C GLN A 229 20.32 -7.77 29.12
N ILE A 230 19.99 -6.93 28.13
CA ILE A 230 20.74 -6.84 26.88
C ILE A 230 21.76 -5.72 27.00
N TYR A 231 23.00 -6.01 26.62
CA TYR A 231 24.11 -5.08 26.52
C TYR A 231 24.46 -4.80 25.06
N PHE A 232 24.78 -3.55 24.75
CA PHE A 232 25.18 -3.13 23.41
C PHE A 232 26.62 -2.62 23.40
N SER A 233 27.31 -2.75 22.27
CA SER A 233 28.68 -2.23 22.13
C SER A 233 28.71 -0.70 22.28
N ARG A 234 29.70 -0.13 22.97
CA ARG A 234 29.84 1.33 23.14
C ARG A 234 30.10 2.02 21.80
N VAL A 235 29.35 3.09 21.50
CA VAL A 235 29.52 3.95 20.31
C VAL A 235 29.28 5.41 20.67
N SER A 236 29.85 6.34 19.89
CA SER A 236 29.81 7.78 20.15
C SER A 236 28.51 8.47 19.74
N TYR A 237 27.45 7.71 19.46
CA TYR A 237 26.17 8.24 18.97
C TYR A 237 24.99 7.43 19.52
N ARG A 238 23.84 8.09 19.63
CA ARG A 238 22.59 7.49 20.11
C ARG A 238 22.07 6.48 19.10
N ARG A 239 21.52 5.36 19.59
CA ARG A 239 20.90 4.31 18.76
C ARG A 239 19.52 3.96 19.26
N THR A 240 18.72 3.45 18.34
CA THR A 240 17.41 2.89 18.64
C THR A 240 17.35 1.47 18.07
N PHE A 241 16.81 0.54 18.85
CA PHE A 241 16.69 -0.86 18.48
C PHE A 241 15.24 -1.29 18.48
N LYS A 242 14.90 -2.17 17.55
CA LYS A 242 13.72 -3.03 17.60
C LYS A 242 14.19 -4.39 18.09
N ILE A 243 13.56 -4.90 19.13
CA ILE A 243 13.89 -6.19 19.73
C ILE A 243 12.63 -7.04 19.67
N ASP A 244 12.72 -8.15 18.94
CA ASP A 244 11.73 -9.21 18.94
C ASP A 244 12.29 -10.36 19.78
N PHE A 245 11.50 -10.94 20.68
CA PHE A 245 11.95 -12.05 21.53
C PHE A 245 10.76 -12.84 22.06
N ALA A 246 11.00 -14.05 22.54
CA ALA A 246 9.99 -14.88 23.16
C ALA A 246 10.27 -15.02 24.66
N VAL A 247 9.22 -14.98 25.47
CA VAL A 247 9.28 -15.18 26.92
C VAL A 247 8.34 -16.31 27.33
N ARG A 248 8.65 -16.97 28.44
CA ARG A 248 7.81 -18.02 29.05
C ARG A 248 7.62 -17.75 30.54
N PRO A 249 6.52 -18.15 31.17
CA PRO A 249 6.33 -17.95 32.60
C PRO A 249 7.35 -18.72 33.47
N VAL A 250 7.82 -18.12 34.57
CA VAL A 250 8.84 -18.68 35.50
C VAL A 250 8.30 -19.90 36.27
N ASN A 251 7.00 -19.94 36.58
CA ASN A 251 6.40 -20.94 37.48
C ASN A 251 6.07 -22.30 36.82
N VAL A 252 6.49 -22.53 35.58
CA VAL A 252 6.26 -23.80 34.91
C VAL A 252 7.50 -24.67 35.09
N ASN A 253 7.33 -25.80 35.79
CA ASN A 253 8.33 -26.85 35.87
C ASN A 253 8.93 -27.08 34.47
N PRO A 254 10.26 -27.07 34.29
CA PRO A 254 10.88 -27.24 32.96
C PRO A 254 10.38 -28.47 32.21
N ASN A 255 9.95 -29.51 32.93
CA ASN A 255 9.40 -30.74 32.37
C ASN A 255 7.92 -30.64 31.95
N ASP A 256 7.20 -29.65 32.48
CA ASP A 256 5.80 -29.34 32.14
C ASP A 256 5.71 -28.24 31.06
N TYR A 257 6.77 -28.07 30.27
CA TYR A 257 6.83 -27.08 29.20
C TYR A 257 5.68 -27.29 28.21
N ASN A 258 4.69 -26.40 28.28
CA ASN A 258 3.71 -26.27 27.23
C ASN A 258 4.20 -25.18 26.25
N PRO A 259 4.47 -25.50 24.98
CA PRO A 259 4.81 -24.49 23.98
C PRO A 259 3.75 -23.39 23.82
N ASP A 260 2.50 -23.64 24.25
CA ASP A 260 1.42 -22.66 24.25
C ASP A 260 1.59 -21.53 25.30
N ASP A 261 2.48 -21.70 26.29
CA ASP A 261 2.77 -20.70 27.32
C ASP A 261 3.84 -19.68 26.90
N VAL A 262 4.40 -19.83 25.69
CA VAL A 262 5.38 -18.88 25.16
C VAL A 262 4.68 -17.63 24.64
N GLU A 263 4.95 -16.50 25.28
CA GLU A 263 4.55 -15.19 24.78
C GLU A 263 5.65 -14.59 23.92
N TYR A 264 5.32 -14.22 22.69
CA TYR A 264 6.26 -13.49 21.84
C TYR A 264 6.04 -11.99 22.00
N VAL A 265 7.09 -11.29 22.39
CA VAL A 265 7.17 -9.84 22.44
C VAL A 265 7.78 -9.37 21.14
N THR A 266 6.99 -8.66 20.33
CA THR A 266 7.41 -8.13 19.02
C THR A 266 7.38 -6.62 19.03
N ASP A 267 8.20 -5.98 18.21
CA ASP A 267 8.28 -4.53 18.02
C ASP A 267 8.65 -3.75 19.30
N ARG A 268 9.42 -4.34 20.22
CA ARG A 268 9.89 -3.59 21.40
C ARG A 268 10.97 -2.59 20.98
N ILE A 269 10.61 -1.30 21.02
CA ILE A 269 11.54 -0.21 20.69
C ILE A 269 12.31 0.23 21.93
N VAL A 270 13.63 0.30 21.81
CA VAL A 270 14.52 0.68 22.91
C VAL A 270 15.57 1.70 22.45
N TRP A 271 15.86 2.67 23.31
CA TRP A 271 16.83 3.73 23.07
C TRP A 271 18.10 3.46 23.88
N VAL A 272 19.26 3.66 23.26
CA VAL A 272 20.58 3.57 23.88
C VAL A 272 21.31 4.86 23.58
N ASP A 273 21.58 5.67 24.61
CA ASP A 273 22.22 6.97 24.47
C ASP A 273 23.73 6.85 24.17
N ALA A 274 24.28 7.89 23.54
CA ALA A 274 25.72 8.04 23.32
C ALA A 274 26.39 8.33 24.66
N ASP A 275 27.38 7.53 25.06
CA ASP A 275 28.19 7.74 26.27
C ASP A 275 27.38 8.21 27.49
N SER A 276 26.47 7.37 27.99
CA SER A 276 26.06 7.54 29.38
C SER A 276 27.31 7.27 30.24
N ASP A 277 27.91 8.33 30.78
CA ASP A 277 29.09 8.37 31.69
C ASP A 277 28.90 7.56 33.02
N VAL A 278 27.95 6.63 33.07
CA VAL A 278 27.79 5.68 34.17
C VAL A 278 28.90 4.64 34.04
N ALA A 279 30.06 4.99 34.60
CA ALA A 279 31.36 4.38 34.35
C ALA A 279 31.54 2.92 34.82
N GLU A 280 30.52 2.20 35.29
CA GLU A 280 30.71 0.83 35.82
C GLU A 280 29.77 -0.25 35.27
N ASP A 281 28.72 0.09 34.51
CA ASP A 281 27.85 -0.91 33.88
C ASP A 281 27.77 -0.67 32.37
N ALA A 282 27.67 -1.75 31.60
CA ALA A 282 27.71 -1.72 30.15
C ALA A 282 26.70 -0.71 29.54
N ALA A 283 27.09 -0.11 28.41
CA ALA A 283 26.34 1.01 27.81
C ALA A 283 24.98 0.55 27.27
N GLY A 284 23.91 1.03 27.90
CA GLY A 284 22.53 0.73 27.55
C GLY A 284 22.10 -0.65 28.03
N VAL A 285 21.54 -0.71 29.23
CA VAL A 285 20.88 -1.91 29.76
C VAL A 285 19.40 -1.88 29.41
N VAL A 286 18.92 -2.96 28.81
CA VAL A 286 17.49 -3.15 28.52
C VAL A 286 16.96 -4.33 29.32
N ASN A 287 16.06 -4.05 30.25
CA ASN A 287 15.36 -5.09 31.02
C ASN A 287 14.26 -5.71 30.16
N LEU A 288 14.40 -6.99 29.81
CA LEU A 288 13.44 -7.69 28.94
C LEU A 288 12.16 -8.16 29.64
N GLY A 289 12.11 -8.11 30.97
CA GLY A 289 10.94 -8.51 31.77
C GLY A 289 10.41 -7.43 32.70
N ASP A 290 9.22 -7.66 33.24
CA ASP A 290 8.60 -6.91 34.35
C ASP A 290 9.17 -7.30 35.72
N GLY A 291 10.14 -8.23 35.75
CA GLY A 291 10.98 -8.54 36.89
C GLY A 291 10.47 -9.61 37.85
N VAL A 292 9.35 -10.30 37.56
CA VAL A 292 8.82 -11.29 38.52
C VAL A 292 8.24 -12.58 37.89
N SER A 293 7.93 -12.63 36.59
CA SER A 293 7.09 -13.74 36.10
C SER A 293 7.47 -14.38 34.78
N THR A 294 8.48 -13.90 34.06
CA THR A 294 8.84 -14.45 32.73
C THR A 294 10.35 -14.66 32.55
N VAL A 295 10.71 -15.72 31.82
CA VAL A 295 12.07 -16.10 31.41
C VAL A 295 12.16 -15.95 29.89
N LEU A 296 13.20 -15.28 29.39
CA LEU A 296 13.49 -15.20 27.95
C LEU A 296 13.78 -16.61 27.41
N VAL A 297 13.12 -17.00 26.31
CA VAL A 297 13.42 -18.22 25.59
C VAL A 297 14.80 -18.05 24.93
N PRO A 298 15.78 -18.91 25.24
CA PRO A 298 17.13 -18.78 24.68
C PRO A 298 17.11 -18.70 23.16
N GLU A 299 17.91 -17.80 22.60
CA GLU A 299 18.11 -17.63 21.15
C GLU A 299 16.87 -17.17 20.37
N SER A 300 15.79 -16.80 21.08
CA SER A 300 14.59 -16.25 20.43
C SER A 300 14.73 -14.77 20.05
N GLU A 301 15.75 -14.11 20.58
CA GLU A 301 15.99 -12.70 20.38
C GLU A 301 16.45 -12.35 18.96
N VAL A 302 15.83 -11.33 18.39
CA VAL A 302 16.23 -10.69 17.15
C VAL A 302 16.35 -9.19 17.43
N VAL A 303 17.59 -8.70 17.37
CA VAL A 303 17.92 -7.31 17.61
C VAL A 303 18.18 -6.63 16.27
N LEU A 304 17.27 -5.74 15.87
CA LEU A 304 17.37 -4.94 14.66
C LEU A 304 17.65 -3.49 15.03
N ARG A 305 18.54 -2.83 14.27
CA ARG A 305 18.78 -1.40 14.44
C ARG A 305 17.76 -0.58 13.68
N ARG A 306 17.09 0.35 14.36
CA ARG A 306 16.35 1.42 13.71
C ARG A 306 17.33 2.48 13.22
N LEU A 307 17.20 2.87 11.96
CA LEU A 307 17.94 3.99 11.39
C LEU A 307 17.40 5.29 12.00
N ARG A 308 18.28 6.27 12.18
CA ARG A 308 17.93 7.57 12.73
C ARG A 308 17.21 8.43 11.68
N ASP A 309 16.18 9.18 12.08
CA ASP A 309 15.63 10.25 11.26
C ASP A 309 16.52 11.51 11.38
N ALA A 310 17.21 11.87 10.30
CA ALA A 310 18.14 12.99 10.28
C ALA A 310 17.47 14.37 10.44
N ARG A 311 16.15 14.50 10.20
CA ARG A 311 15.42 15.74 10.48
C ARG A 311 15.08 15.88 11.96
N ALA A 312 14.70 14.77 12.60
CA ALA A 312 14.35 14.77 14.01
C ALA A 312 15.58 15.03 14.91
N GLU A 313 16.75 14.59 14.47
CA GLU A 313 17.97 14.77 15.24
C GLU A 313 19.16 15.14 14.30
N PRO A 314 19.38 16.42 13.97
CA PRO A 314 20.51 16.82 13.14
C PRO A 314 21.86 16.69 13.89
N GLY A 315 22.91 16.19 13.22
CA GLY A 315 24.30 16.32 13.68
C GLY A 315 24.88 15.22 14.61
N SER A 316 24.29 14.03 14.75
CA SER A 316 24.84 12.98 15.66
C SER A 316 26.16 12.37 15.28
N GLY A 317 26.61 12.54 14.04
CA GLY A 317 27.68 11.69 13.50
C GLY A 317 27.28 10.21 13.35
N ASP A 318 26.01 9.84 13.56
CA ASP A 318 25.51 8.51 13.24
C ASP A 318 25.59 8.29 11.72
N PRO A 319 26.31 7.28 11.21
CA PRO A 319 26.37 7.01 9.78
C PRO A 319 25.11 6.34 9.21
N LEU A 320 24.23 5.77 10.06
CA LEU A 320 23.03 5.05 9.67
C LEU A 320 21.76 5.87 9.92
N TRP A 321 21.54 6.85 9.05
CA TRP A 321 20.36 7.70 9.07
C TRP A 321 19.56 7.63 7.77
N TYR A 322 18.30 8.02 7.87
CA TYR A 322 17.42 8.31 6.74
C TYR A 322 16.75 9.68 6.93
N ARG A 323 16.22 10.24 5.84
CA ARG A 323 15.47 11.48 5.85
C ARG A 323 14.34 11.35 4.83
N LEU A 324 13.10 11.62 5.24
CA LEU A 324 12.02 11.78 4.28
C LEU A 324 12.22 13.11 3.56
N ILE A 325 12.40 13.09 2.24
CA ILE A 325 12.54 14.29 1.43
C ILE A 325 11.16 14.82 1.03
N ASN A 326 10.29 13.93 0.54
CA ASN A 326 8.97 14.28 0.06
C ASN A 326 7.95 13.18 0.39
N ALA A 327 6.95 13.51 1.21
CA ALA A 327 5.91 12.58 1.65
C ALA A 327 4.90 12.22 0.55
N THR A 328 4.59 13.18 -0.34
CA THR A 328 3.63 13.01 -1.43
C THR A 328 4.05 11.92 -2.40
N VAL A 329 5.36 11.80 -2.66
CA VAL A 329 5.94 10.80 -3.56
C VAL A 329 6.70 9.70 -2.83
N GLY A 330 6.71 9.72 -1.50
CA GLY A 330 7.40 8.74 -0.65
C GLY A 330 8.91 8.67 -0.91
N LEU A 331 9.59 9.80 -1.11
CA LEU A 331 11.02 9.83 -1.37
C LEU A 331 11.84 9.86 -0.09
N LEU A 332 12.67 8.84 0.10
CA LEU A 332 13.65 8.77 1.17
C LEU A 332 15.04 9.08 0.65
N GLU A 333 15.82 9.68 1.53
CA GLU A 333 17.26 9.83 1.40
C GLU A 333 17.95 9.13 2.56
N PHE A 334 19.13 8.61 2.27
CA PHE A 334 19.84 7.64 3.09
C PHE A 334 21.30 8.08 3.20
N GLY A 335 21.81 8.08 4.43
CA GLY A 335 23.19 8.44 4.72
C GLY A 335 24.19 7.50 4.06
N PRO A 336 25.44 7.93 3.85
CA PRO A 336 26.46 7.16 3.13
C PRO A 336 26.71 5.77 3.76
N GLY A 337 26.61 5.66 5.09
CA GLY A 337 26.80 4.39 5.79
C GLY A 337 25.71 3.35 5.56
N THR A 338 24.57 3.75 4.99
CA THR A 338 23.42 2.87 4.74
C THR A 338 23.42 2.25 3.35
N ALA A 339 24.27 2.73 2.43
CA ALA A 339 24.29 2.26 1.05
C ALA A 339 24.49 0.72 0.97
N GLY A 340 23.62 0.04 0.24
CA GLY A 340 23.63 -1.41 0.08
C GLY A 340 23.11 -2.21 1.28
N LEU A 341 22.73 -1.57 2.39
CA LEU A 341 22.13 -2.27 3.52
C LEU A 341 20.70 -2.74 3.16
N PRO A 342 20.32 -3.97 3.54
CA PRO A 342 18.92 -4.36 3.51
C PRO A 342 18.18 -3.63 4.64
N VAL A 343 17.06 -2.99 4.29
CA VAL A 343 16.24 -2.22 5.22
C VAL A 343 14.77 -2.64 5.11
N GLY A 344 14.07 -2.56 6.24
CA GLY A 344 12.63 -2.74 6.36
C GLY A 344 12.02 -1.39 6.73
N ILE A 345 11.03 -0.96 5.96
CA ILE A 345 10.41 0.36 6.10
C ILE A 345 8.96 0.17 6.51
N ASN A 346 8.60 0.71 7.67
CA ASN A 346 7.21 0.85 8.11
C ASN A 346 6.74 2.26 7.79
N TYR A 347 5.56 2.41 7.20
CA TYR A 347 4.97 3.72 6.91
C TYR A 347 3.46 3.62 6.71
N SER A 348 2.76 4.75 6.79
CA SER A 348 1.31 4.82 6.53
C SER A 348 1.04 5.43 5.15
N VAL A 349 0.29 4.73 4.31
CA VAL A 349 -0.23 5.26 3.05
C VAL A 349 -1.48 6.06 3.34
N MET A 350 -1.48 7.31 2.89
CA MET A 350 -2.55 8.25 3.15
C MET A 350 -3.71 8.07 2.19
N ASP A 351 -3.43 7.99 0.88
CA ASP A 351 -4.48 8.00 -0.14
C ASP A 351 -4.29 6.97 -1.26
N TRP A 352 -5.09 5.91 -1.23
CA TRP A 352 -5.12 4.86 -2.25
C TRP A 352 -5.85 5.25 -3.54
N GLN A 353 -6.49 6.43 -3.60
CA GLN A 353 -7.05 7.01 -4.84
C GLN A 353 -5.98 7.70 -5.68
N ILE A 354 -4.85 8.07 -5.08
CA ILE A 354 -3.69 8.52 -5.82
C ILE A 354 -2.98 7.28 -6.35
N LEU A 355 -3.14 7.07 -7.65
CA LEU A 355 -2.49 6.01 -8.38
C LEU A 355 -1.14 6.49 -8.86
N HIS A 356 -0.28 5.54 -9.23
CA HIS A 356 0.95 5.86 -9.91
C HIS A 356 1.29 4.85 -11.00
N ASP A 357 1.98 5.32 -12.03
CA ASP A 357 2.63 4.51 -13.05
C ASP A 357 4.12 4.81 -13.07
N ASP A 358 4.96 3.77 -13.05
CA ASP A 358 6.39 3.89 -13.32
C ASP A 358 6.62 3.69 -14.82
N VAL A 359 7.05 4.74 -15.52
CA VAL A 359 7.20 4.71 -16.97
C VAL A 359 8.63 5.04 -17.36
N ASP A 360 9.18 4.21 -18.26
CA ASP A 360 10.45 4.52 -18.91
C ASP A 360 10.22 5.60 -19.98
N VAL A 361 11.04 6.65 -19.95
CA VAL A 361 10.98 7.73 -20.94
C VAL A 361 11.74 7.25 -22.19
N PRO A 362 11.10 7.19 -23.37
CA PRO A 362 11.78 6.82 -24.60
C PRO A 362 12.97 7.73 -24.87
N MET A 363 14.13 7.15 -25.21
CA MET A 363 15.29 7.92 -25.65
C MET A 363 15.15 8.45 -27.07
N GLU A 364 14.32 7.78 -27.88
CA GLU A 364 14.05 8.23 -29.24
C GLU A 364 13.02 9.36 -29.21
N PRO A 365 13.33 10.49 -29.86
CA PRO A 365 12.38 11.58 -30.00
C PRO A 365 11.17 11.10 -30.80
N ASP A 366 10.04 11.79 -30.64
CA ASP A 366 8.85 11.48 -31.41
C ASP A 366 9.16 11.44 -32.93
N PRO A 367 8.86 10.32 -33.62
CA PRO A 367 9.11 10.22 -35.05
C PRO A 367 8.35 11.31 -35.80
N GLY A 368 9.08 12.29 -36.34
CA GLY A 368 8.53 13.42 -37.09
C GLY A 368 8.86 14.80 -36.51
N GLN A 369 9.51 14.87 -35.34
CA GLN A 369 10.01 16.15 -34.84
C GLN A 369 11.25 16.60 -35.61
N THR A 370 11.17 17.81 -36.18
CA THR A 370 12.30 18.50 -36.82
C THR A 370 13.01 19.46 -35.88
N ALA A 371 12.61 19.49 -34.61
CA ALA A 371 13.21 20.34 -33.59
C ALA A 371 14.68 19.91 -33.35
N PRO A 372 15.56 20.86 -32.98
CA PRO A 372 16.91 20.54 -32.49
C PRO A 372 16.86 19.48 -31.39
N ALA A 373 17.91 18.66 -31.26
CA ALA A 373 17.93 17.53 -30.31
C ALA A 373 17.65 17.95 -28.85
N GLU A 374 18.01 19.17 -28.48
CA GLU A 374 17.72 19.75 -27.16
C GLU A 374 16.23 20.09 -26.91
N GLU A 375 15.45 20.27 -27.97
CA GLU A 375 14.02 20.59 -27.93
C GLU A 375 13.13 19.38 -28.29
N GLN A 376 13.75 18.23 -28.55
CA GLN A 376 13.02 17.03 -28.89
C GLN A 376 12.30 16.45 -27.68
N LEU A 377 11.05 16.08 -27.90
CA LEU A 377 10.11 15.65 -26.87
C LEU A 377 9.86 14.15 -27.01
N ALA A 378 9.92 13.44 -25.88
CA ALA A 378 9.46 12.06 -25.79
C ALA A 378 8.00 12.01 -25.35
N TRP A 379 7.23 11.05 -25.89
CA TRP A 379 5.85 10.82 -25.52
C TRP A 379 5.76 9.65 -24.53
N VAL A 380 5.30 9.93 -23.31
CA VAL A 380 5.02 8.91 -22.30
C VAL A 380 3.53 8.57 -22.31
N LYS A 381 3.21 7.29 -22.41
CA LYS A 381 1.83 6.78 -22.36
C LYS A 381 1.50 6.28 -20.96
N LEU A 382 0.49 6.88 -20.34
CA LEU A 382 -0.04 6.45 -19.03
C LEU A 382 -1.02 5.28 -19.16
N SER A 383 -1.20 4.53 -18.07
CA SER A 383 -2.17 3.43 -18.01
C SER A 383 -3.61 3.92 -18.11
N PHE A 384 -3.89 5.16 -17.68
CA PHE A 384 -5.24 5.73 -17.66
C PHE A 384 -5.41 6.96 -18.54
N PRO A 385 -6.44 6.98 -19.40
CA PRO A 385 -6.78 8.15 -20.19
C PRO A 385 -7.60 9.20 -19.44
N PHE A 386 -8.27 8.82 -18.35
CA PHE A 386 -9.28 9.63 -17.66
C PHE A 386 -8.79 10.18 -16.32
N ILE A 387 -7.81 11.09 -16.40
CA ILE A 387 -7.26 11.77 -15.21
C ILE A 387 -8.14 12.97 -14.84
N GLU A 388 -8.43 13.14 -13.56
CA GLU A 388 -9.17 14.30 -13.05
C GLU A 388 -8.36 15.58 -13.35
N ARG A 389 -8.95 16.57 -14.04
CA ARG A 389 -8.22 17.79 -14.47
C ARG A 389 -8.18 18.88 -13.40
N ASN A 390 -9.23 18.96 -12.61
CA ASN A 390 -9.38 19.88 -11.49
C ASN A 390 -10.24 19.11 -10.49
N PRO A 391 -9.76 18.83 -9.26
CA PRO A 391 -10.65 18.42 -8.19
C PRO A 391 -11.56 19.61 -7.88
N ILE A 392 -12.67 19.72 -8.62
CA ILE A 392 -13.59 20.87 -8.54
C ILE A 392 -14.15 20.91 -7.11
N GLY A 393 -13.71 21.89 -6.33
CA GLY A 393 -14.26 22.20 -5.02
C GLY A 393 -13.63 21.46 -3.83
N ALA A 394 -12.39 20.99 -3.94
CA ALA A 394 -11.62 20.76 -2.71
C ALA A 394 -11.48 22.13 -2.02
N PRO A 395 -12.06 22.33 -0.83
CA PRO A 395 -11.87 23.58 -0.11
C PRO A 395 -10.36 23.79 0.07
N GLU A 396 -9.95 25.05 0.02
CA GLU A 396 -8.61 25.59 0.31
C GLU A 396 -8.09 25.23 1.74
N ASP A 397 -8.61 24.17 2.35
CA ASP A 397 -8.09 23.62 3.60
C ASP A 397 -6.67 23.10 3.37
N ASP A 398 -5.81 23.31 4.37
CA ASP A 398 -4.41 22.86 4.55
C ASP A 398 -4.21 21.33 4.52
N ARG A 399 -4.92 20.62 3.64
CA ARG A 399 -4.84 19.17 3.49
C ARG A 399 -3.56 18.84 2.74
N PRO A 400 -2.76 17.87 3.20
CA PRO A 400 -1.62 17.33 2.45
C PRO A 400 -2.03 16.46 1.23
N GLY A 401 -3.19 16.72 0.62
CA GLY A 401 -3.63 16.04 -0.59
C GLY A 401 -2.94 16.61 -1.84
N MET A 402 -2.92 15.83 -2.92
CA MET A 402 -2.54 16.34 -4.25
C MET A 402 -3.34 17.61 -4.56
N GLN A 403 -2.68 18.77 -4.52
CA GLN A 403 -3.25 20.02 -5.03
C GLN A 403 -3.28 19.98 -6.56
N GLU A 404 -2.34 19.26 -7.16
CA GLU A 404 -2.20 19.08 -8.59
C GLU A 404 -2.87 17.80 -9.07
N ALA A 405 -3.41 17.84 -10.29
CA ALA A 405 -4.01 16.68 -10.96
C ALA A 405 -3.01 15.53 -11.20
N ILE A 406 -1.74 15.89 -11.40
CA ILE A 406 -0.65 14.98 -11.76
C ILE A 406 0.62 15.49 -11.07
N ILE A 407 1.37 14.60 -10.43
CA ILE A 407 2.71 14.89 -9.91
C ILE A 407 3.69 13.96 -10.61
N LEU A 408 4.82 14.51 -11.04
CA LEU A 408 5.89 13.76 -11.68
C LEU A 408 7.07 13.65 -10.75
N GLN A 409 7.66 12.47 -10.71
CA GLN A 409 8.87 12.22 -9.93
C GLN A 409 9.88 11.51 -10.81
N ASN A 410 11.10 12.01 -10.84
CA ASN A 410 12.21 11.27 -11.42
C ASN A 410 12.51 10.05 -10.54
N ILE A 411 12.47 8.84 -11.09
CA ILE A 411 12.83 7.61 -10.37
C ILE A 411 13.93 6.83 -11.07
N ASP A 412 14.71 7.48 -11.95
CA ASP A 412 15.90 6.88 -12.53
C ASP A 412 17.07 6.95 -11.53
N PRO A 413 17.48 5.81 -10.92
CA PRO A 413 18.52 5.81 -9.90
C PRO A 413 19.88 6.31 -10.40
N ASN A 414 20.07 6.45 -11.71
CA ASN A 414 21.29 6.98 -12.32
C ASN A 414 21.22 8.48 -12.62
N SER A 415 20.06 9.11 -12.45
CA SER A 415 19.87 10.53 -12.68
C SER A 415 20.40 11.34 -11.49
N PRO A 416 21.13 12.45 -11.71
CA PRO A 416 21.48 13.39 -10.62
C PRO A 416 20.24 13.99 -9.95
N ASN A 417 19.11 14.01 -10.68
CA ASN A 417 17.83 14.55 -10.23
C ASN A 417 16.90 13.45 -9.68
N TYR A 418 17.42 12.28 -9.31
CA TYR A 418 16.58 11.21 -8.77
C TYR A 418 15.76 11.69 -7.57
N GLY A 419 14.47 11.43 -7.62
CA GLY A 419 13.49 11.78 -6.60
C GLY A 419 12.96 13.22 -6.70
N GLU A 420 13.58 14.08 -7.51
CA GLU A 420 13.08 15.44 -7.71
C GLU A 420 11.66 15.39 -8.25
N VAL A 421 10.77 16.14 -7.59
CA VAL A 421 9.43 16.38 -8.10
C VAL A 421 9.58 17.36 -9.24
N ILE A 422 9.17 16.95 -10.42
CA ILE A 422 9.24 17.79 -11.60
C ILE A 422 7.96 18.64 -11.58
N ASP A 423 8.09 19.88 -11.11
CA ASP A 423 7.00 20.85 -11.09
C ASP A 423 6.63 21.23 -12.53
N PRO A 424 5.40 20.94 -12.98
CA PRO A 424 4.99 21.22 -14.35
C PRO A 424 4.70 22.70 -14.62
N ASN A 425 4.54 23.52 -13.58
CA ASN A 425 4.05 24.90 -13.65
C ASN A 425 5.09 25.96 -13.26
N ASN A 426 6.30 25.56 -12.85
CA ASN A 426 7.33 26.52 -12.43
C ASN A 426 8.02 27.19 -13.62
N ASP A 427 7.29 28.08 -14.30
CA ASP A 427 7.80 28.98 -15.33
C ASP A 427 8.71 30.10 -14.76
N ASN A 428 8.89 30.16 -13.42
CA ASN A 428 9.46 31.32 -12.72
C ASN A 428 10.94 31.17 -12.29
N ASN A 429 11.57 30.02 -12.50
CA ASN A 429 13.01 29.92 -12.35
C ASN A 429 13.66 30.34 -13.68
N GLY A 430 14.16 31.57 -13.75
CA GLY A 430 14.90 32.15 -14.90
C GLY A 430 16.23 31.46 -15.22
N ALA A 431 16.26 30.13 -15.24
CA ALA A 431 17.30 29.28 -15.80
C ALA A 431 16.65 28.44 -16.90
N ASP A 432 17.08 28.66 -18.14
CA ASP A 432 16.52 28.14 -19.41
C ASP A 432 16.54 26.60 -19.59
N ASP A 433 16.60 25.79 -18.53
CA ASP A 433 16.90 24.35 -18.61
C ASP A 433 15.84 23.39 -18.02
N TYR A 434 14.69 23.88 -17.55
CA TYR A 434 13.63 22.98 -17.05
C TYR A 434 12.56 22.67 -18.12
N PRO A 435 12.10 21.42 -18.22
CA PRO A 435 11.09 21.01 -19.20
C PRO A 435 9.75 21.72 -18.95
N THR A 436 9.24 22.42 -19.97
CA THR A 436 7.90 23.01 -19.96
C THR A 436 6.85 21.98 -20.37
N TRP A 437 5.81 21.82 -19.55
CA TRP A 437 4.77 20.82 -19.76
C TRP A 437 3.52 21.48 -20.34
N THR A 438 3.09 20.98 -21.49
CA THR A 438 1.79 21.34 -22.05
C THR A 438 1.01 20.05 -22.21
N PHE A 439 -0.01 19.86 -21.37
CA PHE A 439 -1.05 18.88 -21.67
C PHE A 439 -1.78 19.40 -22.90
N ASP A 440 -1.69 18.67 -24.00
CA ASP A 440 -2.51 18.98 -25.17
C ASP A 440 -3.97 18.97 -24.72
N ASP A 441 -4.57 20.15 -24.77
CA ASP A 441 -5.98 20.31 -24.49
C ASP A 441 -6.73 19.69 -25.67
N PRO A 442 -7.49 18.59 -25.50
CA PRO A 442 -8.24 17.98 -26.58
C PRO A 442 -9.31 18.93 -27.13
N GLN A 443 -9.61 20.06 -26.46
CA GLN A 443 -10.43 21.13 -27.04
C GLN A 443 -9.67 22.05 -28.01
N ARG A 444 -8.33 22.17 -27.90
CA ARG A 444 -7.48 22.89 -28.88
C ARG A 444 -6.95 21.99 -29.99
N ALA A 445 -6.91 20.68 -29.80
CA ALA A 445 -6.74 19.73 -30.89
C ALA A 445 -8.02 19.69 -31.75
N THR A 446 -8.16 20.69 -32.62
CA THR A 446 -9.19 20.73 -33.68
C THR A 446 -8.96 19.64 -34.74
N ASP A 447 -7.83 18.94 -34.67
CA ASP A 447 -7.57 17.77 -35.48
C ASP A 447 -8.22 16.52 -34.87
N ASN A 448 -9.03 15.86 -35.70
CA ASN A 448 -9.63 14.53 -35.52
C ASN A 448 -8.61 13.38 -35.29
N SER A 449 -7.42 13.66 -34.79
CA SER A 449 -6.43 12.65 -34.48
C SER A 449 -6.98 11.72 -33.40
N LEU A 450 -6.89 10.41 -33.66
CA LEU A 450 -7.28 9.38 -32.70
C LEU A 450 -6.61 9.55 -31.33
N ALA A 451 -5.46 10.24 -31.29
CA ALA A 451 -4.70 10.53 -30.07
C ALA A 451 -5.50 11.37 -29.04
N GLY A 452 -6.22 12.40 -29.50
CA GLY A 452 -7.07 13.23 -28.63
C GLY A 452 -8.32 12.50 -28.09
N ARG A 453 -8.80 11.47 -28.82
CA ARG A 453 -9.94 10.63 -28.40
C ARG A 453 -9.54 9.41 -27.57
N LEU A 454 -8.30 8.92 -27.72
CA LEU A 454 -7.78 7.78 -26.95
C LEU A 454 -7.21 8.17 -25.59
N GLY A 455 -7.25 9.47 -25.23
CA GLY A 455 -6.80 9.96 -23.94
C GLY A 455 -5.34 9.63 -23.64
N LEU A 456 -4.49 9.58 -24.67
CA LEU A 456 -3.05 9.59 -24.44
C LEU A 456 -2.70 10.96 -23.86
N ARG A 457 -2.54 11.04 -22.54
CA ARG A 457 -1.90 12.19 -21.92
C ARG A 457 -0.42 11.99 -21.99
N VAL A 458 0.20 12.98 -22.59
CA VAL A 458 1.60 12.93 -23.01
C VAL A 458 2.29 14.01 -22.24
N ALA A 459 3.37 13.58 -21.64
CA ALA A 459 4.21 14.38 -20.81
C ALA A 459 5.46 14.68 -21.67
N LYS A 460 5.85 15.96 -21.80
CA LYS A 460 6.97 16.46 -22.62
C LYS A 460 8.25 16.53 -21.79
N PHE A 461 9.33 15.88 -22.24
CA PHE A 461 10.62 15.87 -21.55
C PHE A 461 11.69 16.54 -22.40
N ASN A 462 12.13 17.75 -22.01
CA ASN A 462 13.35 18.36 -22.55
C ASN A 462 14.53 17.80 -21.73
N GLN A 463 15.54 17.24 -22.40
CA GLN A 463 16.76 16.62 -21.83
C GLN A 463 16.55 15.23 -21.17
N LEU A 464 16.61 14.19 -22.02
CA LEU A 464 16.38 12.77 -21.73
C LEU A 464 17.47 12.06 -20.91
N GLY A 465 18.16 12.77 -20.01
CA GLY A 465 19.00 12.13 -19.00
C GLY A 465 18.20 11.25 -18.04
N VAL A 466 16.89 11.51 -17.92
CA VAL A 466 15.94 10.77 -17.09
C VAL A 466 15.38 9.59 -17.87
N ARG A 467 15.72 8.36 -17.45
CA ARG A 467 15.23 7.15 -18.13
C ARG A 467 13.92 6.64 -17.57
N ARG A 468 13.55 7.02 -16.35
CA ARG A 468 12.37 6.51 -15.67
C ARG A 468 11.73 7.56 -14.78
N VAL A 469 10.42 7.71 -14.91
CA VAL A 469 9.60 8.63 -14.12
C VAL A 469 8.42 7.91 -13.51
N ARG A 470 8.03 8.36 -12.33
CA ARG A 470 6.79 7.97 -11.66
C ARG A 470 5.79 9.10 -11.82
N VAL A 471 4.62 8.74 -12.34
CA VAL A 471 3.54 9.67 -12.62
C VAL A 471 2.43 9.35 -11.63
N PHE A 472 2.22 10.23 -10.66
CA PHE A 472 1.11 10.13 -9.73
C PHE A 472 -0.11 10.85 -10.31
N TYR A 473 -1.31 10.30 -10.14
CA TYR A 473 -2.55 10.93 -10.61
C TYR A 473 -3.79 10.39 -9.90
N ARG A 474 -4.88 11.15 -9.95
CA ARG A 474 -6.23 10.68 -9.60
C ARG A 474 -7.08 10.45 -10.83
N THR A 475 -7.92 9.41 -10.77
CA THR A 475 -8.86 9.13 -11.86
C THR A 475 -10.14 9.95 -11.68
N ARG A 476 -10.79 10.34 -12.78
CA ARG A 476 -12.01 11.17 -12.77
C ARG A 476 -13.14 10.59 -11.89
N ASP A 477 -13.21 9.27 -11.82
CA ASP A 477 -14.22 8.55 -11.04
C ASP A 477 -13.74 8.15 -9.64
N GLY A 478 -12.51 8.55 -9.29
CA GLY A 478 -11.95 8.47 -7.95
C GLY A 478 -11.80 7.05 -7.40
N PHE A 479 -11.68 6.02 -8.25
CA PHE A 479 -11.46 4.68 -7.72
C PHE A 479 -10.10 4.59 -7.01
N ALA A 480 -10.04 3.78 -5.97
CA ALA A 480 -8.80 3.45 -5.26
C ALA A 480 -8.35 2.04 -5.65
N ALA A 481 -7.04 1.86 -5.75
CA ALA A 481 -6.41 0.55 -5.93
C ALA A 481 -5.60 0.21 -4.68
N MET A 482 -6.20 -0.57 -3.79
CA MET A 482 -5.63 -0.86 -2.48
C MET A 482 -4.97 -2.23 -2.48
N VAL A 483 -3.71 -2.28 -2.02
CA VAL A 483 -3.03 -3.55 -1.78
C VAL A 483 -3.46 -4.13 -0.45
N VAL A 484 -3.73 -5.43 -0.45
CA VAL A 484 -4.11 -6.21 0.73
C VAL A 484 -3.15 -7.38 0.82
N LYS A 485 -2.48 -7.50 1.97
CA LYS A 485 -1.56 -8.60 2.26
C LYS A 485 -1.73 -9.05 3.72
N PRO A 486 -1.88 -10.37 3.99
CA PRO A 486 -1.81 -10.89 5.34
C PRO A 486 -0.39 -10.72 5.86
N TYR A 487 -0.24 -10.73 7.17
CA TYR A 487 1.10 -10.62 7.75
C TYR A 487 1.95 -11.85 7.37
N ALA A 488 3.23 -11.64 7.08
CA ALA A 488 4.10 -12.68 6.52
C ALA A 488 4.23 -13.88 7.45
N ARG A 489 4.26 -13.64 8.77
CA ARG A 489 4.38 -14.67 9.80
C ARG A 489 3.54 -14.33 11.02
N TYR A 490 2.56 -15.18 11.32
CA TYR A 490 1.76 -15.04 12.52
C TYR A 490 2.40 -15.76 13.69
N THR A 491 2.28 -15.15 14.86
CA THR A 491 2.85 -15.64 16.11
C THR A 491 1.73 -16.09 17.05
N PRO A 492 1.83 -17.24 17.72
CA PRO A 492 0.77 -17.69 18.61
C PRO A 492 0.61 -16.71 19.79
N VAL A 493 -0.62 -16.53 20.24
CA VAL A 493 -0.91 -15.89 21.54
C VAL A 493 -1.40 -16.92 22.54
N PRO A 494 -1.07 -16.74 23.83
CA PRO A 494 -1.64 -17.56 24.90
C PRO A 494 -3.17 -17.59 24.84
N ALA A 495 -3.78 -18.70 25.24
CA ALA A 495 -5.23 -18.87 25.20
C ALA A 495 -6.00 -17.81 26.01
N ALA A 496 -5.36 -17.18 27.00
CA ALA A 496 -5.91 -16.09 27.80
C ALA A 496 -5.96 -14.73 27.07
N ALA A 497 -5.24 -14.57 25.95
CA ALA A 497 -5.25 -13.34 25.17
C ALA A 497 -6.63 -13.11 24.53
N ARG A 498 -7.18 -11.91 24.76
CA ARG A 498 -8.56 -11.57 24.38
C ARG A 498 -8.75 -11.42 22.87
N VAL A 499 -7.77 -10.88 22.15
CA VAL A 499 -7.85 -10.62 20.71
C VAL A 499 -6.47 -10.83 20.07
N PRO A 500 -6.34 -11.66 19.03
CA PRO A 500 -5.11 -11.72 18.24
C PRO A 500 -4.88 -10.37 17.54
N SER A 501 -3.69 -9.77 17.71
CA SER A 501 -3.26 -8.62 16.90
C SER A 501 -3.00 -9.04 15.45
N TYR A 502 -2.71 -8.08 14.58
CA TYR A 502 -2.51 -8.27 13.14
C TYR A 502 -1.42 -9.30 12.74
N ASN A 503 -0.43 -9.52 13.60
CA ASN A 503 0.67 -10.46 13.40
C ASN A 503 0.57 -11.67 14.34
N ARG A 504 -0.58 -11.87 14.99
CA ARG A 504 -0.78 -12.92 15.96
C ARG A 504 -1.99 -13.77 15.62
N TYR A 505 -1.98 -15.01 16.08
CA TYR A 505 -3.11 -15.93 15.96
C TYR A 505 -3.36 -16.64 17.28
N ARG A 506 -4.62 -17.00 17.54
CA ARG A 506 -4.99 -17.84 18.68
C ARG A 506 -5.42 -19.21 18.19
N SER A 507 -4.88 -20.28 18.76
CA SER A 507 -5.34 -21.64 18.50
C SER A 507 -6.42 -22.06 19.50
N SER A 508 -7.38 -22.87 19.06
CA SER A 508 -8.33 -23.58 19.91
C SER A 508 -8.72 -24.90 19.24
N GLY A 509 -8.01 -25.96 19.61
CA GLY A 509 -8.10 -27.25 18.91
C GLY A 509 -7.74 -27.09 17.43
N HIS A 510 -8.67 -27.43 16.53
CA HIS A 510 -8.50 -27.34 15.07
C HIS A 510 -8.79 -25.97 14.47
N ARG A 511 -9.23 -25.01 15.28
CA ARG A 511 -9.54 -23.68 14.79
C ARG A 511 -8.43 -22.71 15.13
N LEU A 512 -7.96 -21.94 14.14
CA LEU A 512 -7.12 -20.78 14.38
C LEU A 512 -7.95 -19.51 14.20
N TYR A 513 -7.79 -18.56 15.11
CA TYR A 513 -8.42 -17.25 15.07
C TYR A 513 -7.41 -16.17 14.75
N PHE A 514 -7.84 -15.22 13.93
CA PHE A 514 -7.05 -14.10 13.41
C PHE A 514 -7.75 -12.78 13.71
N ALA A 515 -7.00 -11.69 13.57
CA ALA A 515 -7.58 -10.37 13.49
C ALA A 515 -8.62 -10.31 12.36
N VAL A 516 -9.71 -9.59 12.59
CA VAL A 516 -10.78 -9.42 11.59
C VAL A 516 -10.25 -8.76 10.32
N ALA A 517 -9.24 -7.92 10.45
CA ALA A 517 -8.49 -7.30 9.36
C ALA A 517 -7.98 -8.29 8.30
N ASP A 518 -7.83 -9.57 8.66
CA ASP A 518 -7.30 -10.63 7.79
C ASP A 518 -8.38 -11.50 7.13
N VAL A 519 -9.67 -11.24 7.37
CA VAL A 519 -10.76 -11.94 6.68
C VAL A 519 -10.62 -11.82 5.16
N GLY A 520 -10.78 -12.94 4.47
CA GLY A 520 -10.64 -13.09 3.02
C GLY A 520 -9.18 -13.26 2.56
N LYS A 521 -8.19 -13.05 3.42
CA LYS A 521 -6.78 -13.28 3.09
C LYS A 521 -6.45 -14.77 3.20
N THR A 522 -5.42 -15.23 2.49
CA THR A 522 -5.00 -16.63 2.50
C THR A 522 -3.72 -16.83 3.30
N VAL A 523 -3.73 -17.82 4.17
CA VAL A 523 -2.58 -18.24 4.99
C VAL A 523 -2.21 -19.70 4.69
N ALA A 524 -0.93 -20.03 4.81
CA ALA A 524 -0.41 -21.39 4.87
C ALA A 524 -0.18 -21.78 6.33
N VAL A 525 -0.58 -22.99 6.69
CA VAL A 525 -0.35 -23.55 8.02
C VAL A 525 0.48 -24.83 7.91
N ASP A 526 1.52 -24.92 8.73
CA ASP A 526 2.26 -26.15 8.99
C ASP A 526 1.87 -26.63 10.39
N TYR A 527 1.43 -27.88 10.52
CA TYR A 527 0.99 -28.43 11.80
C TYR A 527 1.18 -29.95 11.85
N SER A 528 1.16 -30.49 13.07
CA SER A 528 1.16 -31.93 13.30
C SER A 528 -0.07 -32.35 14.09
N TYR A 529 -0.60 -33.53 13.78
CA TYR A 529 -1.74 -34.11 14.48
C TYR A 529 -1.58 -35.61 14.64
N GLN A 530 -2.28 -36.20 15.60
CA GLN A 530 -2.32 -37.63 15.84
C GLN A 530 -3.61 -38.24 15.31
N ASP A 531 -3.50 -39.30 14.51
CA ASP A 531 -4.65 -39.93 13.84
C ASP A 531 -5.43 -40.87 14.78
N GLY A 532 -6.19 -40.28 15.71
CA GLY A 532 -6.81 -40.99 16.84
C GLY A 532 -5.92 -41.07 18.08
N GLU A 533 -6.43 -41.64 19.17
CA GLU A 533 -5.76 -41.65 20.48
C GLU A 533 -4.39 -42.35 20.46
N ASP A 534 -4.30 -43.47 19.74
CA ASP A 534 -3.07 -44.28 19.58
C ASP A 534 -2.47 -44.19 18.16
N GLY A 535 -2.94 -43.25 17.34
CA GLY A 535 -2.53 -43.14 15.95
C GLY A 535 -1.10 -42.64 15.75
N PRO A 536 -0.53 -42.82 14.54
CA PRO A 536 0.72 -42.16 14.18
C PRO A 536 0.54 -40.64 14.14
N VAL A 537 1.59 -39.90 14.50
CA VAL A 537 1.66 -38.44 14.31
C VAL A 537 1.90 -38.17 12.83
N ARG A 538 1.00 -37.42 12.21
CA ARG A 538 1.08 -36.94 10.83
C ARG A 538 1.46 -35.48 10.83
N ARG A 539 2.33 -35.10 9.90
CA ARG A 539 2.73 -33.70 9.69
C ARG A 539 2.18 -33.20 8.37
N ILE A 540 1.51 -32.05 8.42
CA ILE A 540 1.01 -31.33 7.26
C ILE A 540 1.86 -30.07 7.09
N THR A 541 2.20 -29.74 5.85
CA THR A 541 3.04 -28.59 5.53
C THR A 541 2.40 -27.82 4.39
N GLY A 542 2.22 -26.52 4.59
CA GLY A 542 1.72 -25.59 3.60
C GLY A 542 0.24 -25.74 3.30
N GLU A 543 -0.58 -26.21 4.24
CA GLU A 543 -2.03 -26.27 4.01
C GLU A 543 -2.59 -24.86 3.88
N MET A 544 -3.22 -24.58 2.74
CA MET A 544 -3.71 -23.25 2.40
C MET A 544 -5.15 -23.06 2.87
N HIS A 545 -5.39 -22.00 3.62
CA HIS A 545 -6.72 -21.63 4.09
C HIS A 545 -7.03 -20.16 3.79
N THR A 546 -8.24 -19.90 3.31
CA THR A 546 -8.79 -18.54 3.28
C THR A 546 -9.45 -18.24 4.62
N ILE A 547 -9.08 -17.14 5.25
CA ILE A 547 -9.62 -16.74 6.56
C ILE A 547 -11.09 -16.36 6.37
N GLY A 548 -11.98 -17.14 6.96
CA GLY A 548 -13.41 -16.85 7.02
C GLY A 548 -13.74 -15.86 8.13
N VAL A 549 -14.99 -15.39 8.18
CA VAL A 549 -15.51 -14.57 9.29
C VAL A 549 -16.45 -15.39 10.15
N THR A 550 -16.26 -15.36 11.46
CA THR A 550 -17.20 -15.91 12.44
C THR A 550 -17.49 -14.88 13.50
N ARG A 551 -18.73 -14.86 13.98
CA ARG A 551 -19.11 -14.10 15.17
C ARG A 551 -19.14 -15.05 16.34
N GLN A 552 -18.19 -14.92 17.25
CA GLN A 552 -18.04 -15.85 18.36
C GLN A 552 -17.74 -15.10 19.66
N THR A 553 -18.31 -15.58 20.76
CA THR A 553 -17.93 -15.13 22.11
C THR A 553 -16.74 -15.97 22.55
N LEU A 554 -15.52 -15.45 22.40
CA LEU A 554 -14.28 -16.13 22.85
C LEU A 554 -13.97 -15.88 24.34
N ASP A 555 -14.50 -14.81 24.92
CA ASP A 555 -14.39 -14.45 26.34
C ASP A 555 -15.79 -14.06 26.83
N SER A 556 -16.26 -14.70 27.91
CA SER A 556 -17.54 -14.41 28.53
C SER A 556 -17.68 -12.95 28.99
N ASN A 557 -16.57 -12.24 29.18
CA ASN A 557 -16.54 -10.87 29.70
C ASN A 557 -16.59 -9.77 28.62
N VAL A 558 -16.39 -10.11 27.34
CA VAL A 558 -16.16 -9.11 26.28
C VAL A 558 -17.32 -9.04 25.26
N GLY A 559 -18.35 -9.86 25.44
CA GLY A 559 -19.44 -9.97 24.47
C GLY A 559 -18.99 -10.58 23.14
N PRO A 560 -19.94 -10.90 22.25
CA PRO A 560 -19.61 -11.47 20.94
C PRO A 560 -18.86 -10.45 20.09
N ARG A 561 -17.67 -10.84 19.62
CA ARG A 561 -16.88 -10.09 18.63
C ARG A 561 -16.77 -10.91 17.35
N ASP A 562 -16.55 -10.23 16.25
CA ASP A 562 -16.19 -10.88 14.99
C ASP A 562 -14.71 -11.27 15.06
N TYR A 563 -14.37 -12.43 14.50
CA TYR A 563 -12.99 -12.91 14.36
C TYR A 563 -12.80 -13.48 12.95
N GLY A 564 -11.58 -13.32 12.44
CA GLY A 564 -11.13 -14.16 11.34
C GLY A 564 -10.93 -15.58 11.86
N PHE A 565 -11.28 -16.62 11.12
CA PHE A 565 -10.98 -17.99 11.50
C PHE A 565 -10.68 -18.90 10.32
N ILE A 566 -9.95 -19.98 10.60
CA ILE A 566 -9.82 -21.14 9.71
C ILE A 566 -10.00 -22.41 10.52
N ASP A 567 -10.54 -23.44 9.88
CA ASP A 567 -10.59 -24.79 10.43
C ASP A 567 -9.54 -25.65 9.71
N LEU A 568 -8.62 -26.23 10.49
CA LEU A 568 -7.61 -27.17 10.01
C LEU A 568 -8.29 -28.51 9.69
N ASN A 569 -7.93 -29.13 8.58
CA ASN A 569 -8.56 -30.36 8.09
C ASN A 569 -8.01 -31.61 8.81
N VAL A 570 -8.41 -31.79 10.06
CA VAL A 570 -7.88 -32.86 10.92
C VAL A 570 -8.90 -33.98 11.14
N PRO A 571 -8.57 -35.25 10.78
CA PRO A 571 -9.40 -36.41 11.10
C PRO A 571 -9.60 -36.55 12.62
N GLY A 572 -10.84 -36.70 13.08
CA GLY A 572 -11.15 -36.91 14.51
C GLY A 572 -11.39 -35.64 15.33
N GLY A 573 -11.36 -34.46 14.73
CA GLY A 573 -11.68 -33.18 15.39
C GLY A 573 -10.51 -32.56 16.17
N GLY A 574 -10.79 -31.51 16.95
CA GLY A 574 -9.78 -30.57 17.46
C GLY A 574 -8.75 -31.11 18.46
N ASN A 575 -9.04 -32.21 19.15
CA ASN A 575 -8.16 -32.74 20.21
C ASN A 575 -6.96 -33.53 19.65
N SER A 576 -6.89 -33.71 18.34
CA SER A 576 -5.83 -34.46 17.66
C SER A 576 -4.60 -33.62 17.34
N ILE A 577 -4.69 -32.29 17.34
CA ILE A 577 -3.56 -31.42 17.00
C ILE A 577 -2.52 -31.47 18.12
N ARG A 578 -1.28 -31.75 17.73
CA ARG A 578 -0.12 -31.83 18.62
C ARG A 578 0.69 -30.55 18.60
N SER A 579 0.88 -29.94 17.43
CA SER A 579 1.61 -28.68 17.29
C SER A 579 1.12 -27.90 16.08
N ILE A 580 1.19 -26.57 16.17
CA ILE A 580 1.13 -25.67 15.02
C ILE A 580 2.54 -25.11 14.85
N ASP A 581 3.25 -25.59 13.83
CA ASP A 581 4.66 -25.29 13.62
C ASP A 581 4.84 -23.89 13.00
N SER A 582 3.95 -23.51 12.08
CA SER A 582 3.99 -22.19 11.46
C SER A 582 2.64 -21.76 10.88
N VAL A 583 2.37 -20.45 10.91
CA VAL A 583 1.23 -19.81 10.24
C VAL A 583 1.77 -18.62 9.46
N ARG A 584 1.59 -18.63 8.14
CA ARG A 584 2.25 -17.68 7.22
C ARG A 584 1.25 -17.06 6.26
N GLY A 585 1.29 -15.75 6.07
CA GLY A 585 0.52 -15.08 5.02
C GLY A 585 1.04 -15.43 3.63
N GLN A 586 0.15 -15.75 2.69
CA GLN A 586 0.52 -16.24 1.35
C GLN A 586 -0.11 -15.48 0.19
N SER A 587 -1.18 -14.72 0.40
CA SER A 587 -1.85 -13.99 -0.68
C SER A 587 -1.38 -12.55 -0.77
N VAL A 588 -1.20 -12.03 -1.98
CA VAL A 588 -1.24 -10.59 -2.25
C VAL A 588 -2.46 -10.32 -3.11
N GLU A 589 -3.26 -9.35 -2.73
CA GLU A 589 -4.49 -8.97 -3.44
C GLU A 589 -4.45 -7.48 -3.72
N VAL A 590 -4.91 -7.08 -4.91
CA VAL A 590 -5.21 -5.68 -5.22
C VAL A 590 -6.72 -5.55 -5.33
N ARG A 591 -7.31 -4.75 -4.44
CA ARG A 591 -8.73 -4.44 -4.43
C ARG A 591 -8.96 -3.10 -5.12
N VAL A 592 -9.89 -3.08 -6.06
CA VAL A 592 -10.43 -1.83 -6.58
C VAL A 592 -11.74 -1.52 -5.87
N THR A 593 -11.79 -0.31 -5.32
CA THR A 593 -12.99 0.24 -4.67
C THR A 593 -13.36 1.55 -5.33
N TRP A 594 -14.63 1.71 -5.68
CA TRP A 594 -15.14 2.98 -6.20
C TRP A 594 -15.80 3.77 -5.09
N PRO A 595 -15.60 5.09 -5.04
CA PRO A 595 -16.33 5.92 -4.13
C PRO A 595 -17.82 5.73 -4.40
N LYS A 596 -18.61 5.58 -3.32
CA LYS A 596 -20.06 5.72 -3.45
C LYS A 596 -20.25 7.12 -4.00
N ARG A 597 -20.54 7.23 -5.31
CA ARG A 597 -20.98 8.49 -5.88
C ARG A 597 -22.18 8.83 -5.03
N GLY A 598 -22.04 9.85 -4.19
CA GLY A 598 -23.20 10.55 -3.70
C GLY A 598 -23.96 10.84 -4.98
N VAL A 599 -25.12 10.20 -5.15
CA VAL A 599 -26.14 10.71 -6.04
C VAL A 599 -26.46 12.05 -5.40
N THR A 600 -25.61 13.02 -5.71
CA THR A 600 -25.59 14.28 -5.01
C THR A 600 -26.96 14.84 -5.27
N ASN A 601 -27.47 15.51 -4.25
CA ASN A 601 -28.71 16.26 -4.24
C ASN A 601 -28.92 17.17 -5.47
N ARG A 602 -28.03 17.25 -6.48
CA ARG A 602 -28.28 17.89 -7.78
C ARG A 602 -29.54 17.39 -8.48
N MET A 603 -29.84 16.09 -8.52
CA MET A 603 -31.14 15.67 -9.07
C MET A 603 -32.30 16.13 -8.16
N HIS A 604 -32.10 16.08 -6.85
CA HIS A 604 -33.10 16.50 -5.88
C HIS A 604 -33.37 18.02 -5.90
N THR A 605 -32.35 18.85 -6.09
CA THR A 605 -32.39 20.30 -6.21
C THR A 605 -32.89 20.73 -7.58
N ILE A 606 -32.49 20.06 -8.67
CA ILE A 606 -33.03 20.34 -10.01
C ILE A 606 -34.51 19.96 -10.05
N LEU A 607 -34.92 18.84 -9.44
CA LEU A 607 -36.33 18.45 -9.37
C LEU A 607 -37.14 19.33 -8.41
N GLN A 608 -36.62 19.72 -7.24
CA GLN A 608 -37.28 20.69 -6.34
C GLN A 608 -37.40 22.08 -6.96
N THR A 609 -36.43 22.51 -7.76
CA THR A 609 -36.47 23.82 -8.44
C THR A 609 -37.37 23.79 -9.68
N ALA A 610 -37.44 22.64 -10.38
CA ALA A 610 -38.30 22.48 -11.55
C ALA A 610 -39.77 22.19 -11.19
N TRP A 611 -40.04 21.63 -10.01
CA TRP A 611 -41.38 21.27 -9.54
C TRP A 611 -41.67 21.97 -8.20
N GLY A 612 -41.96 23.27 -8.23
CA GLY A 612 -42.24 24.11 -7.05
C GLY A 612 -43.44 23.72 -6.17
N GLY A 613 -43.76 22.44 -6.02
CA GLY A 613 -44.74 21.88 -5.09
C GLY A 613 -44.23 20.54 -4.55
N GLY A 614 -44.33 20.36 -3.24
CA GLY A 614 -43.77 19.21 -2.50
C GLY A 614 -44.05 17.87 -3.17
N LEU A 615 -42.98 17.15 -3.49
CA LEU A 615 -43.06 15.76 -3.90
C LEU A 615 -43.40 14.91 -2.66
N PRO A 616 -44.29 13.91 -2.77
CA PRO A 616 -44.55 12.96 -1.70
C PRO A 616 -43.28 12.11 -1.44
N GLU A 617 -42.98 11.87 -0.17
CA GLU A 617 -41.88 11.03 0.35
C GLU A 617 -41.99 9.57 -0.15
N PHE A 618 -41.66 9.30 -1.41
CA PHE A 618 -41.72 7.97 -2.02
C PHE A 618 -40.35 7.38 -2.36
N TRP A 619 -39.26 8.00 -1.92
CA TRP A 619 -37.91 7.42 -2.01
C TRP A 619 -37.52 6.87 -0.65
N ASP A 620 -37.74 5.57 -0.49
CA ASP A 620 -37.26 4.79 0.65
C ASP A 620 -35.72 4.78 0.64
N GLU A 621 -35.09 5.42 1.63
CA GLU A 621 -33.64 5.48 1.86
C GLU A 621 -33.02 4.10 2.20
N GLY A 622 -33.84 3.04 2.28
CA GLY A 622 -33.42 1.71 2.74
C GLY A 622 -32.62 0.83 1.77
N GLN A 623 -32.43 1.23 0.51
CA GLN A 623 -31.53 0.51 -0.41
C GLN A 623 -30.12 1.12 -0.31
N GLU A 624 -29.40 0.74 0.74
CA GLU A 624 -27.96 1.01 0.87
C GLU A 624 -27.25 0.50 -0.38
N GLY A 625 -26.93 1.42 -1.30
CA GLY A 625 -26.17 1.12 -2.51
C GLY A 625 -24.82 0.50 -2.12
N ARG A 626 -24.74 -0.83 -2.24
CA ARG A 626 -23.52 -1.60 -2.03
C ARG A 626 -22.44 -1.06 -2.96
N MET A 627 -21.27 -0.76 -2.39
CA MET A 627 -20.09 -0.45 -3.19
C MET A 627 -19.73 -1.66 -4.05
N LEU A 628 -19.40 -1.38 -5.30
CA LEU A 628 -18.78 -2.38 -6.15
C LEU A 628 -17.36 -2.57 -5.62
N VAL A 629 -17.02 -3.79 -5.20
CA VAL A 629 -15.65 -4.16 -4.87
C VAL A 629 -15.27 -5.25 -5.85
N GLN A 630 -14.16 -5.05 -6.54
CA GLN A 630 -13.57 -6.06 -7.40
C GLN A 630 -12.13 -6.28 -6.95
N SER A 631 -11.67 -7.51 -7.01
CA SER A 631 -10.32 -7.82 -6.62
C SER A 631 -9.65 -8.80 -7.55
N VAL A 632 -8.34 -8.64 -7.66
CA VAL A 632 -7.45 -9.56 -8.34
C VAL A 632 -6.47 -10.04 -7.27
N SER A 633 -6.36 -11.36 -7.11
CA SER A 633 -5.50 -11.97 -6.11
C SER A 633 -4.49 -12.90 -6.76
N ALA A 634 -3.31 -12.97 -6.17
CA ALA A 634 -2.29 -13.95 -6.46
C ALA A 634 -1.77 -14.54 -5.16
N VAL A 635 -1.36 -15.81 -5.21
CA VAL A 635 -0.60 -16.43 -4.13
C VAL A 635 0.87 -16.13 -4.39
N VAL A 636 1.49 -15.36 -3.50
CA VAL A 636 2.90 -14.99 -3.56
C VAL A 636 3.52 -15.20 -2.20
N THR A 637 4.43 -16.15 -2.13
CA THR A 637 5.25 -16.35 -0.94
C THR A 637 6.46 -15.42 -1.04
N LYS A 638 6.64 -14.57 -0.03
CA LYS A 638 7.94 -13.90 0.15
C LYS A 638 8.98 -14.99 0.42
N PRO A 639 10.08 -15.08 -0.36
CA PRO A 639 11.08 -16.12 -0.18
C PRO A 639 11.60 -16.13 1.25
N ARG A 640 11.90 -17.34 1.73
CA ARG A 640 12.29 -17.60 3.11
C ARG A 640 13.79 -17.37 3.27
N ASP A 641 14.22 -16.11 3.23
CA ASP A 641 15.59 -15.66 3.52
C ASP A 641 15.46 -14.20 4.04
N LEU A 642 15.89 -13.80 5.25
CA LEU A 642 17.15 -14.02 5.98
C LEU A 642 16.94 -14.44 7.43
#